data_AF-W3AM10-F1
#
_entry.id   AF-W3AM10-F1
#
_cell.length_a   1.000
_cell.length_b   1.000
_cell.length_c   1.000
_cell.angle_alpha   90.00
_cell.angle_beta   90.00
_cell.angle_gamma   90.00
#
_symmetry.space_group_name_H-M   'P 1'
#
loop_
_entity.id
_entity.type
_entity.pdbx_description
1 polymer ?
#
loop_
_entity_poly.entity_id
_entity_poly.type
_entity_poly.pdbx_seq_one_letter_code
_entity_poly.pdbx_strand_id
1 'polypeptide(L)'
;MKQKKNQGNAVKKDMQLSQRVSLAVGAAILVCLIILATFVTILAGRKLDSFAEDEFYAYSDANVSKIDSVLVRTNEIYHGLMGAVNILNEANDSAEDPFTSIWQTEKSSGVTWTSGGNMELRSRVTGNPLTPSRFEAESVILSQMYQAVSSNKNIYGVGFFMDPGTFSNEPVYAPYISKLDVETHTVENYTYDRYSEKEYYLRAKSEGTSGYTDTYEAEGVNMFTCFYCIKDKDDNVVGVIIVDVYSDVFSVIDVDNKEFPSMYSNVINENGTILYSSHTNVIGKKFKDTVSEAAYATIKAEIDKGEKFNVVTASSSGQVQRFYMPLNIGKRTWWVQTAVPVKEYNAASNTIRNSILIATVAIVLILFFLTYTLVSKNLAPLKKISDAAGSVAQGKFDIDLHYGKNDEIGAAIGGIQTVIDRIKHIIGDLHDKLGEISRGNFTVDLSDNGTYVGAYAPLLESMQSITKQLNQTMLDIRQSSEQVSSGAEQVSDGAQALAQGSTEQASSVEELSATMNEISDKIKVTASKAKEASDLGAGAGQAVQTSNSKMAEMSAAMEDIVERSNEISKIIKTIDDIAFQTNILSLNAAIEAARAGSAGKGFAVVADEVGNLAKKSQEAAQNTALLIEETIEAVQRGGRISEETAEALNSVTEKSLKITNLVDEISDASNEQAKGVAQVTEGIDQISSVVQTNSATAQQSAAAAQELSGQANILNDLVNKFQLKGVASTYSSSKKKKAEYVPPVMTDENTNSDYIPDSAYKKANVPVPKKTAPASAGSKPVAASPATPAASSAKPVASKAPKPKNDAPIAGGDSFVPSDMDGMDLTNVDPASLKKYSTPNGADKY
;
A
#
# COMPACT_ATOMS: atom_id res chain seq x y z
N MET A 1 85.72 19.18 59.56
CA MET A 1 84.74 18.45 58.71
C MET A 1 85.54 17.58 57.73
N LYS A 2 85.31 16.29 57.44
CA LYS A 2 84.52 15.19 58.05
C LYS A 2 83.00 15.41 58.22
N GLN A 3 82.24 14.30 58.18
CA GLN A 3 80.76 14.18 58.22
C GLN A 3 79.98 14.91 57.10
N LYS A 4 79.51 14.13 56.10
CA LYS A 4 78.29 14.29 55.25
C LYS A 4 78.35 13.64 53.85
N LYS A 5 79.30 12.74 53.55
CA LYS A 5 79.39 12.07 52.23
C LYS A 5 79.28 10.53 52.22
N ASN A 6 78.71 9.92 53.27
CA ASN A 6 78.58 8.46 53.35
C ASN A 6 77.32 7.94 54.07
N GLN A 7 76.20 8.66 54.02
CA GLN A 7 74.92 8.23 54.64
C GLN A 7 74.01 7.39 53.72
N GLY A 8 74.28 7.33 52.40
CA GLY A 8 73.43 6.59 51.46
C GLY A 8 73.56 5.05 51.49
N ASN A 9 74.64 4.51 52.08
CA ASN A 9 74.96 3.07 52.00
C ASN A 9 74.96 2.33 53.36
N ALA A 10 74.61 3.00 54.46
CA ALA A 10 74.63 2.40 55.79
C ALA A 10 73.49 1.39 56.02
N VAL A 11 72.30 1.61 55.42
CA VAL A 11 71.12 0.74 55.60
C VAL A 11 71.29 -0.64 54.94
N LYS A 12 72.13 -0.75 53.90
CA LYS A 12 72.31 -1.98 53.12
C LYS A 12 73.23 -3.03 53.75
N LYS A 13 73.85 -2.78 54.92
CA LYS A 13 74.82 -3.73 55.50
C LYS A 13 74.24 -4.61 56.63
N ASP A 14 73.31 -4.09 57.43
CA ASP A 14 72.79 -4.79 58.62
C ASP A 14 71.39 -5.41 58.48
N MET A 15 70.72 -5.26 57.32
CA MET A 15 69.47 -5.98 57.05
C MET A 15 69.70 -7.49 56.90
N GLN A 16 68.90 -8.31 57.57
CA GLN A 16 68.90 -9.78 57.40
C GLN A 16 68.44 -10.16 55.98
N LEU A 17 68.83 -11.37 55.51
CA LEU A 17 68.50 -11.84 54.16
C LEU A 17 66.98 -11.87 53.91
N SER A 18 66.18 -12.25 54.92
CA SER A 18 64.71 -12.21 54.90
C SER A 18 64.16 -10.81 54.65
N GLN A 19 64.73 -9.79 55.30
CA GLN A 19 64.33 -8.40 55.10
C GLN A 19 64.75 -7.89 53.72
N ARG A 20 65.95 -8.25 53.22
CA ARG A 20 66.38 -7.84 51.87
C ARG A 20 65.56 -8.50 50.77
N VAL A 21 65.25 -9.79 50.91
CA VAL A 21 64.39 -10.51 49.97
C VAL A 21 62.96 -9.99 50.06
N SER A 22 62.41 -9.76 51.25
CA SER A 22 61.07 -9.16 51.42
C SER A 22 60.99 -7.76 50.78
N LEU A 23 61.98 -6.89 50.98
CA LEU A 23 61.99 -5.55 50.40
C LEU A 23 62.24 -5.56 48.87
N ALA A 24 63.05 -6.50 48.37
CA ALA A 24 63.30 -6.67 46.93
C ALA A 24 62.09 -7.29 46.20
N VAL A 25 61.48 -8.34 46.77
CA VAL A 25 60.27 -9.00 46.23
C VAL A 25 59.06 -8.09 46.37
N GLY A 26 58.91 -7.40 47.51
CA GLY A 26 57.86 -6.39 47.71
C GLY A 26 57.98 -5.23 46.72
N ALA A 27 59.19 -4.71 46.48
CA ALA A 27 59.42 -3.69 45.46
C ALA A 27 59.17 -4.21 44.03
N ALA A 28 59.59 -5.44 43.72
CA ALA A 28 59.36 -6.05 42.41
C ALA A 28 57.87 -6.30 42.14
N ILE A 29 57.13 -6.83 43.13
CA ILE A 29 55.68 -7.03 43.04
C ILE A 29 54.94 -5.69 42.94
N LEU A 30 55.35 -4.68 43.73
CA LEU A 30 54.79 -3.32 43.63
C LEU A 30 54.97 -2.74 42.22
N VAL A 31 56.17 -2.85 41.65
CA VAL A 31 56.46 -2.38 40.28
C VAL A 31 55.65 -3.16 39.23
N CYS A 32 55.60 -4.49 39.32
CA CYS A 32 54.80 -5.31 38.40
C CYS A 32 53.29 -5.02 38.50
N LEU A 33 52.74 -4.83 39.71
CA LEU A 33 51.33 -4.50 39.91
C LEU A 33 51.00 -3.09 39.42
N ILE A 34 51.88 -2.11 39.63
CA ILE A 34 51.72 -0.76 39.06
C ILE A 34 51.74 -0.82 37.53
N ILE A 35 52.69 -1.55 36.93
CA ILE A 35 52.78 -1.72 35.47
C ILE A 35 51.51 -2.40 34.94
N LEU A 36 51.06 -3.50 35.57
CA LEU A 36 49.87 -4.24 35.13
C LEU A 36 48.58 -3.40 35.27
N ALA A 37 48.39 -2.72 36.40
CA ALA A 37 47.23 -1.85 36.61
C ALA A 37 47.22 -0.66 35.65
N THR A 38 48.39 -0.04 35.39
CA THR A 38 48.54 1.03 34.39
C THR A 38 48.23 0.52 32.99
N PHE A 39 48.71 -0.68 32.63
CA PHE A 39 48.47 -1.31 31.34
C PHE A 39 46.99 -1.64 31.11
N VAL A 40 46.32 -2.28 32.08
CA VAL A 40 44.88 -2.57 32.02
C VAL A 40 44.05 -1.29 31.95
N THR A 41 44.42 -0.26 32.72
CA THR A 41 43.73 1.04 32.68
C THR A 41 43.84 1.72 31.31
N ILE A 42 45.02 1.65 30.67
CA ILE A 42 45.24 2.19 29.31
C ILE A 42 44.46 1.38 28.26
N LEU A 43 44.43 0.05 28.38
CA LEU A 43 43.70 -0.82 27.44
C LEU A 43 42.18 -0.64 27.54
N ALA A 44 41.65 -0.60 28.77
CA ALA A 44 40.23 -0.37 29.03
C ALA A 44 39.80 1.03 28.57
N GLY A 45 40.59 2.07 28.88
CA GLY A 45 40.33 3.43 28.42
C GLY A 45 40.24 3.52 26.90
N ARG A 46 41.26 3.04 26.17
CA ARG A 46 41.27 3.05 24.70
C ARG A 46 40.08 2.32 24.05
N LYS A 47 39.61 1.22 24.65
CA LYS A 47 38.44 0.48 24.17
C LYS A 47 37.13 1.19 24.47
N LEU A 48 36.99 1.80 25.65
CA LEU A 48 35.81 2.60 26.02
C LEU A 48 35.70 3.87 25.17
N ASP A 49 36.83 4.55 24.95
CA ASP A 49 36.87 5.77 24.15
C ASP A 49 36.47 5.51 22.69
N SER A 50 36.87 4.35 22.09
CA SER A 50 36.42 3.98 20.74
C SER A 50 34.93 3.63 20.66
N PHE A 51 34.37 2.97 21.68
CA PHE A 51 32.93 2.68 21.70
C PHE A 51 32.09 3.96 21.80
N ALA A 52 32.52 4.92 22.62
CA ALA A 52 31.88 6.23 22.68
C ALA A 52 32.02 6.99 21.35
N GLU A 53 33.19 6.91 20.70
CA GLU A 53 33.43 7.55 19.40
C GLU A 53 32.45 7.04 18.32
N ASP A 54 32.26 5.71 18.23
CA ASP A 54 31.31 5.08 17.31
C ASP A 54 29.84 5.51 17.58
N GLU A 55 29.44 5.58 18.85
CA GLU A 55 28.08 5.98 19.26
C GLU A 55 27.74 7.43 18.87
N PHE A 56 28.66 8.37 19.08
CA PHE A 56 28.44 9.77 18.70
C PHE A 56 28.56 10.02 17.19
N TYR A 57 29.31 9.21 16.45
CA TYR A 57 29.19 9.17 14.99
C TYR A 57 27.81 8.65 14.56
N ALA A 58 27.25 7.61 15.21
CA ALA A 58 25.91 7.12 14.89
C ALA A 58 24.81 8.17 15.15
N TYR A 59 24.91 8.98 16.21
CA TYR A 59 24.01 10.14 16.39
C TYR A 59 24.17 11.20 15.29
N SER A 60 25.40 11.47 14.87
CA SER A 60 25.69 12.41 13.79
C SER A 60 25.12 11.92 12.44
N ASP A 61 25.24 10.63 12.17
CA ASP A 61 24.76 9.96 10.95
C ASP A 61 23.23 9.89 10.88
N ALA A 62 22.59 9.58 12.00
CA ALA A 62 21.14 9.69 12.14
C ALA A 62 20.65 11.12 11.90
N ASN A 63 21.41 12.13 12.34
CA ASN A 63 21.07 13.54 12.10
C ASN A 63 21.29 13.97 10.63
N VAL A 64 22.36 13.50 9.97
CA VAL A 64 22.55 13.65 8.51
C VAL A 64 21.36 13.04 7.76
N SER A 65 21.00 11.79 8.06
CA SER A 65 19.91 11.06 7.40
C SER A 65 18.54 11.75 7.56
N LYS A 66 18.25 12.30 8.75
CA LYS A 66 17.03 13.10 8.98
C LYS A 66 17.00 14.36 8.11
N ILE A 67 18.12 15.09 8.04
CA ILE A 67 18.23 16.31 7.25
C ILE A 67 18.11 15.99 5.76
N ASP A 68 18.78 14.96 5.28
CA ASP A 68 18.67 14.50 3.88
C ASP A 68 17.21 14.19 3.52
N SER A 69 16.47 13.49 4.40
CA SER A 69 15.03 13.21 4.22
C SER A 69 14.12 14.44 4.18
N VAL A 70 14.59 15.60 4.62
CA VAL A 70 13.91 16.90 4.46
C VAL A 70 14.21 17.47 3.08
N LEU A 71 15.48 17.48 2.68
CA LEU A 71 15.93 18.03 1.39
C LEU A 71 15.39 17.23 0.20
N VAL A 72 15.27 15.91 0.32
CA VAL A 72 14.64 15.05 -0.71
C VAL A 72 13.18 15.48 -0.96
N ARG A 73 12.41 15.83 0.08
CA ARG A 73 11.01 16.29 -0.08
C ARG A 73 10.88 17.64 -0.78
N THR A 74 11.88 18.52 -0.69
CA THR A 74 11.86 19.78 -1.45
C THR A 74 12.17 19.52 -2.93
N ASN A 75 12.97 18.50 -3.23
CA ASN A 75 13.23 18.05 -4.60
C ASN A 75 12.02 17.36 -5.25
N GLU A 76 11.15 16.68 -4.49
CA GLU A 76 9.87 16.14 -4.99
C GLU A 76 8.95 17.25 -5.56
N ILE A 77 8.93 18.44 -4.93
CA ILE A 77 8.15 19.60 -5.39
C ILE A 77 8.69 20.16 -6.70
N TYR A 78 10.01 20.23 -6.84
CA TYR A 78 10.66 20.55 -8.11
C TYR A 78 10.25 19.57 -9.21
N HIS A 79 10.29 18.26 -8.95
CA HIS A 79 9.86 17.25 -9.93
C HIS A 79 8.37 17.37 -10.31
N GLY A 80 7.49 17.74 -9.38
CA GLY A 80 6.09 18.05 -9.70
C GLY A 80 5.93 19.24 -10.65
N LEU A 81 6.74 20.28 -10.47
CA LEU A 81 6.76 21.47 -11.34
C LEU A 81 7.46 21.24 -12.69
N MET A 82 8.36 20.26 -12.79
CA MET A 82 9.00 19.89 -14.07
C MET A 82 8.00 19.38 -15.12
N GLY A 83 6.83 18.87 -14.71
CA GLY A 83 5.74 18.57 -15.65
C GLY A 83 5.31 19.81 -16.48
N ALA A 84 5.23 20.97 -15.84
CA ALA A 84 4.94 22.23 -16.53
C ALA A 84 6.11 22.70 -17.41
N VAL A 85 7.35 22.53 -16.96
CA VAL A 85 8.55 22.86 -17.74
C VAL A 85 8.63 22.02 -19.03
N ASN A 86 8.27 20.74 -18.95
CA ASN A 86 8.21 19.87 -20.13
C ASN A 86 7.15 20.34 -21.12
N ILE A 87 5.93 20.68 -20.65
CA ILE A 87 4.88 21.25 -21.50
C ILE A 87 5.37 22.53 -22.20
N LEU A 88 6.05 23.43 -21.48
CA LEU A 88 6.61 24.67 -22.06
C LEU A 88 7.71 24.43 -23.10
N ASN A 89 8.47 23.33 -23.00
CA ASN A 89 9.57 23.00 -23.91
C ASN A 89 9.13 22.19 -25.14
N GLU A 90 8.13 21.33 -25.00
CA GLU A 90 7.59 20.49 -26.07
C GLU A 90 6.54 21.21 -26.95
N ALA A 91 5.84 22.21 -26.39
CA ALA A 91 4.79 22.91 -27.10
C ALA A 91 5.29 23.80 -28.25
N ASN A 92 4.54 23.76 -29.35
CA ASN A 92 4.70 24.65 -30.51
C ASN A 92 3.30 25.00 -31.03
N ASP A 93 2.51 25.66 -30.18
CA ASP A 93 1.11 26.03 -30.42
C ASP A 93 0.92 27.55 -30.55
N SER A 94 -0.18 27.92 -31.21
CA SER A 94 -0.68 29.28 -31.40
C SER A 94 -1.86 29.57 -30.47
N ALA A 95 -2.22 30.84 -30.31
CA ALA A 95 -3.40 31.24 -29.54
C ALA A 95 -4.73 30.82 -30.20
N GLU A 96 -4.71 30.44 -31.49
CA GLU A 96 -5.88 29.93 -32.23
C GLU A 96 -5.97 28.39 -32.22
N ASP A 97 -4.96 27.69 -31.71
CA ASP A 97 -4.93 26.22 -31.73
C ASP A 97 -5.88 25.60 -30.69
N PRO A 98 -6.38 24.37 -30.94
CA PRO A 98 -7.09 23.59 -29.93
C PRO A 98 -6.14 23.17 -28.80
N PHE A 99 -6.72 22.84 -27.62
CA PHE A 99 -5.96 22.23 -26.52
C PHE A 99 -5.18 21.00 -26.97
N THR A 100 -3.88 21.00 -26.68
CA THR A 100 -2.90 19.98 -27.11
C THR A 100 -3.02 18.67 -26.32
N SER A 101 -3.57 18.71 -25.11
CA SER A 101 -3.66 17.63 -24.12
C SER A 101 -5.05 16.95 -24.08
N ILE A 102 -5.58 16.58 -25.24
CA ILE A 102 -6.82 15.78 -25.29
C ILE A 102 -6.55 14.33 -24.84
N TRP A 103 -7.27 13.88 -23.81
CA TRP A 103 -7.24 12.48 -23.39
C TRP A 103 -7.80 11.59 -24.50
N GLN A 104 -7.02 10.61 -24.94
CA GLN A 104 -7.48 9.61 -25.89
C GLN A 104 -8.51 8.72 -25.20
N THR A 105 -9.78 8.86 -25.60
CA THR A 105 -10.84 7.95 -25.19
C THR A 105 -10.79 6.67 -26.02
N GLU A 106 -11.30 5.56 -25.50
CA GLU A 106 -11.42 4.34 -26.28
C GLU A 106 -12.27 4.58 -27.54
N LYS A 107 -11.89 3.93 -28.67
CA LYS A 107 -12.59 4.06 -29.96
C LYS A 107 -14.08 3.69 -29.88
N SER A 108 -14.48 2.89 -28.89
CA SER A 108 -15.84 2.51 -28.53
C SER A 108 -16.72 3.70 -28.11
N SER A 109 -16.14 4.76 -27.56
CA SER A 109 -16.86 5.88 -26.93
C SER A 109 -17.50 6.88 -27.90
N GLY A 110 -17.09 6.88 -29.18
CA GLY A 110 -17.68 7.74 -30.23
C GLY A 110 -17.47 9.26 -30.05
N VAL A 111 -16.70 9.69 -29.04
CA VAL A 111 -16.48 11.12 -28.75
C VAL A 111 -15.48 11.73 -29.73
N THR A 112 -15.90 12.75 -30.46
CA THR A 112 -15.01 13.66 -31.21
C THR A 112 -14.79 14.94 -30.43
N TRP A 113 -13.57 15.16 -29.95
CA TRP A 113 -13.19 16.36 -29.21
C TRP A 113 -13.03 17.57 -30.15
N THR A 114 -14.04 18.43 -30.25
CA THR A 114 -13.87 19.79 -30.77
C THR A 114 -13.50 20.72 -29.62
N SER A 115 -12.26 21.20 -29.57
CA SER A 115 -11.77 22.04 -28.47
C SER A 115 -11.37 23.44 -28.93
N GLY A 116 -11.54 24.42 -28.04
CA GLY A 116 -10.71 25.63 -27.96
C GLY A 116 -10.91 26.76 -28.97
N GLY A 117 -11.18 26.49 -30.26
CA GLY A 117 -10.94 27.41 -31.40
C GLY A 117 -11.69 28.76 -31.49
N ASN A 118 -12.21 29.30 -30.39
CA ASN A 118 -12.72 30.68 -30.24
C ASN A 118 -12.64 31.21 -28.79
N MET A 119 -11.85 30.58 -27.90
CA MET A 119 -11.71 31.01 -26.50
C MET A 119 -10.37 31.73 -26.25
N GLU A 120 -10.42 33.01 -25.89
CA GLU A 120 -9.22 33.74 -25.42
C GLU A 120 -8.82 33.23 -24.02
N LEU A 121 -7.84 32.33 -23.97
CA LEU A 121 -7.23 31.88 -22.72
C LEU A 121 -6.34 32.99 -22.16
N ARG A 122 -6.51 33.31 -20.87
CA ARG A 122 -5.75 34.35 -20.17
C ARG A 122 -5.08 33.80 -18.93
N SER A 123 -3.88 34.28 -18.64
CA SER A 123 -3.14 33.98 -17.43
C SER A 123 -3.94 34.38 -16.19
N ARG A 124 -4.03 33.47 -15.22
CA ARG A 124 -4.57 33.73 -13.87
C ARG A 124 -3.60 34.54 -13.00
N VAL A 125 -2.33 34.64 -13.41
CA VAL A 125 -1.28 35.40 -12.72
C VAL A 125 -1.17 36.83 -13.24
N THR A 126 -1.21 37.02 -14.57
CA THR A 126 -0.91 38.32 -15.21
C THR A 126 -2.08 38.92 -15.98
N GLY A 127 -3.12 38.13 -16.30
CA GLY A 127 -4.25 38.55 -17.13
C GLY A 127 -3.97 38.62 -18.63
N ASN A 128 -2.73 38.37 -19.07
CA ASN A 128 -2.32 38.40 -20.48
C ASN A 128 -2.84 37.16 -21.24
N PRO A 129 -3.07 37.24 -22.56
CA PRO A 129 -3.40 36.07 -23.38
C PRO A 129 -2.29 35.01 -23.35
N LEU A 130 -2.68 33.74 -23.30
CA LEU A 130 -1.81 32.56 -23.34
C LEU A 130 -2.21 31.61 -24.48
N THR A 131 -1.26 30.82 -24.98
CA THR A 131 -1.57 29.65 -25.82
C THR A 131 -2.13 28.51 -24.95
N PRO A 132 -2.84 27.52 -25.53
CA PRO A 132 -3.38 26.39 -24.77
C PRO A 132 -2.37 25.67 -23.88
N SER A 133 -1.17 25.39 -24.40
CA SER A 133 -0.07 24.76 -23.65
C SER A 133 0.41 25.61 -22.47
N ARG A 134 0.50 26.93 -22.64
CA ARG A 134 0.93 27.88 -21.60
C ARG A 134 -0.15 28.04 -20.52
N PHE A 135 -1.43 27.96 -20.89
CA PHE A 135 -2.54 27.92 -19.94
C PHE A 135 -2.59 26.59 -19.14
N GLU A 136 -2.26 25.46 -19.78
CA GLU A 136 -2.11 24.17 -19.09
C GLU A 136 -0.90 24.18 -18.14
N ALA A 137 0.27 24.62 -18.62
CA ALA A 137 1.47 24.77 -17.80
C ALA A 137 1.23 25.66 -16.58
N GLU A 138 0.57 26.81 -16.73
CA GLU A 138 0.14 27.65 -15.60
C GLU A 138 -0.78 26.89 -14.63
N SER A 139 -1.70 26.05 -15.13
CA SER A 139 -2.58 25.25 -14.28
C SER A 139 -1.80 24.26 -13.41
N VAL A 140 -0.80 23.60 -14.00
CA VAL A 140 0.12 22.71 -13.28
C VAL A 140 0.97 23.50 -12.29
N ILE A 141 1.55 24.63 -12.69
CA ILE A 141 2.38 25.49 -11.83
C ILE A 141 1.59 25.92 -10.59
N LEU A 142 0.43 26.57 -10.76
CA LEU A 142 -0.35 27.09 -9.64
C LEU A 142 -0.89 26.00 -8.73
N SER A 143 -1.34 24.86 -9.28
CA SER A 143 -1.85 23.75 -8.47
C SER A 143 -0.74 23.06 -7.66
N GLN A 144 0.43 22.81 -8.26
CA GLN A 144 1.58 22.20 -7.57
C GLN A 144 2.17 23.14 -6.51
N MET A 145 2.30 24.44 -6.81
CA MET A 145 2.73 25.45 -5.83
C MET A 145 1.77 25.52 -4.63
N TYR A 146 0.46 25.63 -4.89
CA TYR A 146 -0.55 25.68 -3.84
C TYR A 146 -0.56 24.39 -3.01
N GLN A 147 -0.46 23.22 -3.64
CA GLN A 147 -0.40 21.94 -2.95
C GLN A 147 0.86 21.84 -2.07
N ALA A 148 2.03 22.17 -2.61
CA ALA A 148 3.30 22.13 -1.89
C ALA A 148 3.28 22.98 -0.61
N VAL A 149 2.77 24.21 -0.69
CA VAL A 149 2.70 25.14 0.45
C VAL A 149 1.58 24.75 1.42
N SER A 150 0.40 24.32 0.93
CA SER A 150 -0.72 23.96 1.81
C SER A 150 -0.49 22.64 2.56
N SER A 151 0.05 21.60 1.91
CA SER A 151 0.24 20.28 2.53
C SER A 151 1.48 20.18 3.41
N ASN A 152 2.49 21.03 3.22
CA ASN A 152 3.75 20.94 3.94
C ASN A 152 3.87 22.03 5.03
N LYS A 153 3.97 21.59 6.30
CA LYS A 153 4.15 22.50 7.44
C LYS A 153 5.54 23.15 7.51
N ASN A 154 6.53 22.60 6.81
CA ASN A 154 7.91 23.05 6.85
C ASN A 154 8.26 24.02 5.71
N ILE A 155 7.33 24.27 4.79
CA ILE A 155 7.49 25.17 3.65
C ILE A 155 6.72 26.46 3.93
N TYR A 156 7.43 27.58 3.79
CA TYR A 156 6.88 28.92 3.87
C TYR A 156 6.31 29.37 2.52
N GLY A 157 6.95 29.04 1.40
CA GLY A 157 6.44 29.40 0.08
C GLY A 157 7.11 28.68 -1.08
N VAL A 158 6.52 28.80 -2.26
CA VAL A 158 7.08 28.27 -3.53
C VAL A 158 6.94 29.35 -4.60
N GLY A 159 7.95 29.50 -5.44
CA GLY A 159 8.00 30.46 -6.55
C GLY A 159 8.42 29.78 -7.85
N PHE A 160 7.88 30.25 -8.98
CA PHE A 160 8.24 29.80 -10.33
C PHE A 160 8.60 31.03 -11.17
N PHE A 161 9.88 31.37 -11.26
CA PHE A 161 10.34 32.67 -11.76
C PHE A 161 11.01 32.53 -13.13
N MET A 162 10.39 33.11 -14.16
CA MET A 162 10.82 33.00 -15.56
C MET A 162 11.39 34.32 -16.09
N ASP A 163 12.46 34.24 -16.87
CA ASP A 163 13.06 35.40 -17.53
C ASP A 163 12.03 36.17 -18.38
N PRO A 164 12.14 37.51 -18.47
CA PRO A 164 11.29 38.34 -19.30
C PRO A 164 11.09 37.80 -20.73
N GLY A 165 9.83 37.63 -21.13
CA GLY A 165 9.45 37.15 -22.47
C GLY A 165 9.59 35.64 -22.72
N THR A 166 9.98 34.82 -21.73
CA THR A 166 10.16 33.36 -21.96
C THR A 166 8.86 32.56 -21.78
N PHE A 167 8.08 32.84 -20.73
CA PHE A 167 6.81 32.13 -20.46
C PHE A 167 5.65 32.55 -21.38
N SER A 168 5.57 33.82 -21.76
CA SER A 168 4.62 34.39 -22.74
C SER A 168 5.24 35.65 -23.37
N ASN A 169 4.50 36.34 -24.24
CA ASN A 169 4.87 37.68 -24.76
C ASN A 169 4.79 38.79 -23.68
N GLU A 170 4.92 38.42 -22.41
CA GLU A 170 4.72 39.29 -21.26
C GLU A 170 6.05 39.67 -20.60
N PRO A 171 6.12 40.84 -19.95
CA PRO A 171 7.39 41.35 -19.43
C PRO A 171 7.94 40.53 -18.26
N VAL A 172 7.10 39.92 -17.41
CA VAL A 172 7.53 39.05 -16.30
C VAL A 172 6.44 38.04 -15.96
N TYR A 173 6.81 36.76 -15.88
CA TYR A 173 6.00 35.70 -15.26
C TYR A 173 6.77 35.11 -14.08
N ALA A 174 6.36 35.45 -12.87
CA ALA A 174 7.03 35.04 -11.65
C ALA A 174 6.05 34.86 -10.49
N PRO A 175 5.04 33.95 -10.61
CA PRO A 175 4.16 33.65 -9.50
C PRO A 175 4.92 33.12 -8.28
N TYR A 176 4.50 33.60 -7.11
CA TYR A 176 4.90 33.17 -5.79
C TYR A 176 3.65 32.93 -4.93
N ILE A 177 3.65 31.83 -4.18
CA ILE A 177 2.60 31.52 -3.20
C ILE A 177 3.29 31.32 -1.86
N SER A 178 3.02 32.20 -0.89
CA SER A 178 3.43 32.06 0.51
C SER A 178 2.40 31.31 1.34
N LYS A 179 2.74 31.02 2.60
CA LYS A 179 1.84 30.44 3.59
C LYS A 179 0.63 31.32 3.86
N LEU A 180 0.82 32.65 3.83
CA LEU A 180 -0.25 33.63 3.99
C LEU A 180 -1.17 33.64 2.76
N ASP A 181 -0.60 33.53 1.56
CA ASP A 181 -1.37 33.48 0.31
C ASP A 181 -2.28 32.25 0.21
N VAL A 182 -1.88 31.12 0.80
CA VAL A 182 -2.74 29.93 0.91
C VAL A 182 -3.99 30.21 1.76
N GLU A 183 -3.88 31.00 2.84
CA GLU A 183 -5.02 31.35 3.69
C GLU A 183 -6.02 32.29 2.99
N THR A 184 -5.52 33.18 2.13
CA THR A 184 -6.33 34.14 1.35
C THR A 184 -6.70 33.65 -0.06
N HIS A 185 -6.17 32.50 -0.49
CA HIS A 185 -6.26 31.96 -1.85
C HIS A 185 -5.78 32.96 -2.92
N THR A 186 -4.61 33.56 -2.68
CA THR A 186 -3.94 34.54 -3.58
C THR A 186 -2.68 33.96 -4.22
N VAL A 187 -2.12 34.70 -5.19
CA VAL A 187 -0.80 34.47 -5.77
C VAL A 187 -0.18 35.83 -6.08
N GLU A 188 1.08 36.05 -5.73
CA GLU A 188 1.80 37.29 -6.03
C GLU A 188 2.67 37.10 -7.27
N ASN A 189 2.53 37.95 -8.30
CA ASN A 189 3.45 37.97 -9.44
C ASN A 189 4.63 38.90 -9.14
N TYR A 190 5.83 38.35 -8.95
CA TYR A 190 7.01 39.15 -8.64
C TYR A 190 7.47 39.97 -9.85
N THR A 191 7.98 41.17 -9.61
CA THR A 191 8.67 41.96 -10.64
C THR A 191 10.10 41.43 -10.84
N TYR A 192 10.69 41.64 -12.02
CA TYR A 192 12.01 41.08 -12.35
C TYR A 192 13.11 41.56 -11.38
N ASP A 193 13.09 42.84 -11.03
CA ASP A 193 14.00 43.48 -10.07
C ASP A 193 13.93 42.87 -8.66
N ARG A 194 12.78 42.31 -8.26
CA ARG A 194 12.59 41.70 -6.93
C ARG A 194 13.39 40.41 -6.75
N TYR A 195 13.66 39.67 -7.83
CA TYR A 195 14.34 38.37 -7.78
C TYR A 195 15.65 38.30 -8.60
N SER A 196 15.86 39.15 -9.60
CA SER A 196 17.03 39.05 -10.52
C SER A 196 18.37 39.26 -9.83
N GLU A 197 18.41 40.02 -8.72
CA GLU A 197 19.62 40.23 -7.91
C GLU A 197 19.73 39.27 -6.71
N LYS A 198 18.77 38.34 -6.53
CA LYS A 198 18.78 37.41 -5.41
C LYS A 198 19.79 36.29 -5.61
N GLU A 199 20.38 35.83 -4.51
CA GLU A 199 21.45 34.83 -4.51
C GLU A 199 21.07 33.57 -5.29
N TYR A 200 19.86 33.04 -5.07
CA TYR A 200 19.36 31.86 -5.76
C TYR A 200 19.32 32.02 -7.29
N TYR A 201 18.93 33.19 -7.80
CA TYR A 201 18.76 33.43 -9.23
C TYR A 201 20.12 33.68 -9.89
N LEU A 202 20.96 34.52 -9.28
CA LEU A 202 22.34 34.76 -9.73
C LEU A 202 23.16 33.45 -9.76
N ARG A 203 22.96 32.56 -8.78
CA ARG A 203 23.62 31.25 -8.72
C ARG A 203 23.04 30.27 -9.72
N ALA A 204 21.71 30.18 -9.89
CA ALA A 204 21.11 29.37 -10.95
C ALA A 204 21.67 29.75 -12.34
N LYS A 205 21.79 31.05 -12.63
CA LYS A 205 22.33 31.58 -13.89
C LYS A 205 23.84 31.35 -14.08
N SER A 206 24.64 31.40 -13.02
CA SER A 206 26.11 31.31 -13.11
C SER A 206 26.67 29.90 -12.87
N GLU A 207 26.07 29.11 -11.99
CA GLU A 207 26.49 27.73 -11.69
C GLU A 207 25.84 26.71 -12.66
N GLY A 208 24.70 27.06 -13.26
CA GLY A 208 23.91 26.16 -14.13
C GLY A 208 23.32 24.95 -13.39
N THR A 209 23.29 24.99 -12.06
CA THR A 209 22.88 23.90 -11.18
C THR A 209 21.96 24.36 -10.07
N SER A 210 21.00 23.51 -9.71
CA SER A 210 20.16 23.64 -8.52
C SER A 210 21.00 23.65 -7.24
N GLY A 211 20.51 24.29 -6.18
CA GLY A 211 21.23 24.48 -4.93
C GLY A 211 20.38 25.08 -3.82
N TYR A 212 21.06 25.62 -2.81
CA TYR A 212 20.46 26.13 -1.58
C TYR A 212 21.16 27.43 -1.17
N THR A 213 20.43 28.41 -0.65
CA THR A 213 21.00 29.68 -0.14
C THR A 213 21.52 29.53 1.29
N ASP A 214 22.27 30.54 1.76
CA ASP A 214 22.39 30.78 3.20
C ASP A 214 21.00 31.06 3.82
N THR A 215 20.84 30.85 5.13
CA THR A 215 19.62 31.26 5.86
C THR A 215 19.52 32.78 5.92
N TYR A 216 18.32 33.32 5.65
CA TYR A 216 17.99 34.73 5.79
C TYR A 216 16.67 34.93 6.55
N GLU A 217 16.49 36.13 7.09
CA GLU A 217 15.23 36.55 7.69
C GLU A 217 14.40 37.33 6.66
N ALA A 218 13.18 36.88 6.41
CA ALA A 218 12.18 37.59 5.63
C ALA A 218 10.88 37.66 6.42
N GLU A 219 10.29 38.86 6.53
CA GLU A 219 9.02 39.10 7.25
C GLU A 219 9.00 38.61 8.71
N GLY A 220 10.17 38.58 9.39
CA GLY A 220 10.31 38.08 10.75
C GLY A 220 10.43 36.55 10.86
N VAL A 221 10.54 35.85 9.73
CA VAL A 221 10.70 34.40 9.62
C VAL A 221 12.11 34.07 9.12
N ASN A 222 12.82 33.21 9.86
CA ASN A 222 14.08 32.64 9.38
C ASN A 222 13.80 31.45 8.44
N MET A 223 14.38 31.51 7.25
CA MET A 223 14.20 30.52 6.20
C MET A 223 15.47 30.37 5.35
N PHE A 224 15.52 29.33 4.53
CA PHE A 224 16.47 29.18 3.44
C PHE A 224 15.74 28.76 2.17
N THR A 225 16.25 29.14 1.01
CA THR A 225 15.65 28.80 -0.28
C THR A 225 16.36 27.59 -0.87
N CYS A 226 15.60 26.54 -1.19
CA CYS A 226 16.00 25.53 -2.16
C CYS A 226 15.68 26.07 -3.55
N PHE A 227 16.65 26.13 -4.47
CA PHE A 227 16.45 26.67 -5.81
C PHE A 227 16.83 25.69 -6.89
N TYR A 228 16.06 25.65 -7.97
CA TYR A 228 16.20 24.69 -9.06
C TYR A 228 16.15 25.39 -10.41
N CYS A 229 17.08 25.06 -11.30
CA CYS A 229 17.15 25.73 -12.62
C CYS A 229 15.99 25.30 -13.51
N ILE A 230 15.26 26.27 -14.08
CA ILE A 230 14.37 26.02 -15.22
C ILE A 230 15.21 26.16 -16.47
N LYS A 231 15.22 25.12 -17.32
CA LYS A 231 15.98 25.12 -18.57
C LYS A 231 15.08 25.01 -19.79
N ASP A 232 15.50 25.64 -20.88
CA ASP A 232 14.90 25.46 -22.19
C ASP A 232 15.38 24.17 -22.87
N LYS A 233 14.82 23.87 -24.04
CA LYS A 233 15.18 22.75 -24.92
C LYS A 233 16.63 22.77 -25.44
N ASP A 234 17.33 23.90 -25.33
CA ASP A 234 18.73 24.08 -25.73
C ASP A 234 19.69 24.06 -24.51
N ASP A 235 19.19 23.62 -23.33
CA ASP A 235 19.86 23.53 -22.02
C ASP A 235 20.25 24.89 -21.39
N ASN A 236 19.75 26.02 -21.92
CA ASN A 236 19.95 27.34 -21.32
C ASN A 236 19.07 27.50 -20.08
N VAL A 237 19.60 28.09 -19.01
CA VAL A 237 18.79 28.45 -17.83
C VAL A 237 17.91 29.65 -18.18
N VAL A 238 16.60 29.46 -18.24
CA VAL A 238 15.57 30.48 -18.58
C VAL A 238 14.69 30.87 -17.38
N GLY A 239 14.99 30.35 -16.20
CA GLY A 239 14.30 30.71 -14.96
C GLY A 239 14.78 29.91 -13.75
N VAL A 240 14.10 30.07 -12.62
CA VAL A 240 14.36 29.34 -11.38
C VAL A 240 13.05 28.99 -10.67
N ILE A 241 12.94 27.76 -10.18
CA ILE A 241 11.93 27.35 -9.19
C ILE A 241 12.56 27.56 -7.81
N ILE A 242 11.84 28.18 -6.89
CA ILE A 242 12.26 28.32 -5.50
C ILE A 242 11.27 27.63 -4.54
N VAL A 243 11.80 27.05 -3.47
CA VAL A 243 11.05 26.50 -2.33
C VAL A 243 11.66 27.10 -1.07
N ASP A 244 10.92 27.99 -0.41
CA ASP A 244 11.35 28.65 0.82
C ASP A 244 10.94 27.78 2.01
N VAL A 245 11.94 27.35 2.79
CA VAL A 245 11.81 26.36 3.86
C VAL A 245 12.13 27.02 5.20
N TYR A 246 11.26 26.87 6.19
CA TYR A 246 11.51 27.37 7.55
C TYR A 246 12.80 26.76 8.12
N SER A 247 13.67 27.57 8.73
CA SER A 247 14.90 27.06 9.39
C SER A 247 14.60 26.01 10.46
N ASP A 248 13.44 26.14 11.11
CA ASP A 248 12.94 25.23 12.14
C ASP A 248 12.67 23.80 11.62
N VAL A 249 12.71 23.58 10.30
CA VAL A 249 12.67 22.22 9.73
C VAL A 249 13.78 21.33 10.27
N PHE A 250 14.92 21.92 10.61
CA PHE A 250 16.09 21.21 11.13
C PHE A 250 15.93 20.80 12.60
N SER A 251 14.87 21.23 13.32
CA SER A 251 14.53 20.75 14.68
C SER A 251 14.32 19.22 14.77
N VAL A 252 14.24 18.51 13.64
CA VAL A 252 14.35 17.04 13.61
C VAL A 252 15.65 16.50 14.25
N ILE A 253 16.71 17.31 14.30
CA ILE A 253 17.99 16.96 14.97
C ILE A 253 18.03 17.32 16.46
N ASP A 254 16.96 17.89 17.01
CA ASP A 254 16.83 18.08 18.45
C ASP A 254 16.68 16.70 19.11
N VAL A 255 17.61 16.36 20.00
CA VAL A 255 17.61 15.09 20.73
C VAL A 255 17.60 15.39 22.22
N ASP A 256 16.47 15.13 22.87
CA ASP A 256 16.37 15.06 24.33
C ASP A 256 17.04 13.76 24.82
N ASN A 257 18.37 13.80 24.97
CA ASN A 257 19.15 12.67 25.47
C ASN A 257 19.33 12.78 26.98
N LYS A 258 18.69 11.88 27.72
CA LYS A 258 18.75 11.82 29.19
C LYS A 258 20.13 11.46 29.74
N GLU A 259 20.98 10.84 28.95
CA GLU A 259 22.36 10.47 29.32
C GLU A 259 23.35 11.62 29.04
N PHE A 260 23.05 12.46 28.05
CA PHE A 260 23.83 13.63 27.68
C PHE A 260 22.96 14.90 27.61
N PRO A 261 22.47 15.43 28.76
CA PRO A 261 21.52 16.55 28.77
C PRO A 261 22.06 17.86 28.20
N SER A 262 23.38 18.00 28.09
CA SER A 262 24.05 19.15 27.49
C SER A 262 24.48 18.91 26.03
N MET A 263 24.06 17.81 25.42
CA MET A 263 24.33 17.53 24.01
C MET A 263 23.56 18.49 23.10
N TYR A 264 24.19 18.96 22.04
CA TYR A 264 23.55 19.80 21.04
C TYR A 264 24.05 19.47 19.63
N SER A 265 23.24 19.79 18.63
CA SER A 265 23.59 19.58 17.22
C SER A 265 23.42 20.87 16.42
N ASN A 266 24.29 21.06 15.43
CA ASN A 266 24.30 22.21 14.53
C ASN A 266 24.30 21.75 13.07
N VAL A 267 23.65 22.51 12.19
CA VAL A 267 23.80 22.41 10.74
C VAL A 267 24.61 23.61 10.28
N ILE A 268 25.72 23.37 9.59
CA ILE A 268 26.67 24.39 9.16
C ILE A 268 26.87 24.30 7.65
N ASN A 269 26.72 25.40 6.91
CA ASN A 269 26.95 25.39 5.47
C ASN A 269 28.44 25.48 5.09
N GLU A 270 28.74 25.39 3.80
CA GLU A 270 30.09 25.50 3.25
C GLU A 270 30.78 26.84 3.56
N ASN A 271 29.99 27.90 3.73
CA ASN A 271 30.46 29.24 4.11
C ASN A 271 30.69 29.39 5.62
N GLY A 272 30.52 28.33 6.40
CA GLY A 272 30.63 28.32 7.85
C GLY A 272 29.51 29.07 8.58
N THR A 273 28.36 29.34 7.95
CA THR A 273 27.15 29.87 8.60
C THR A 273 26.43 28.73 9.32
N ILE A 274 26.00 28.95 10.56
CA ILE A 274 25.16 28.01 11.31
C ILE A 274 23.70 28.20 10.87
N LEU A 275 23.20 27.31 10.03
CA LEU A 275 21.82 27.33 9.51
C LEU A 275 20.79 26.95 10.58
N TYR A 276 21.18 26.03 11.46
CA TYR A 276 20.37 25.61 12.60
C TYR A 276 21.24 25.19 13.77
N SER A 277 20.71 25.33 14.97
CA SER A 277 21.31 24.82 16.20
C SER A 277 20.21 24.48 17.19
N SER A 278 20.32 23.31 17.82
CA SER A 278 19.50 22.98 18.99
C SER A 278 19.84 23.86 20.22
N HIS A 279 20.84 24.73 20.10
CA HIS A 279 21.04 25.93 20.93
C HIS A 279 20.67 27.20 20.14
N THR A 280 19.50 27.76 20.42
CA THR A 280 18.87 28.82 19.62
C THR A 280 19.64 30.15 19.51
N ASN A 281 20.68 30.38 20.31
CA ASN A 281 21.39 31.67 20.36
C ASN A 281 22.56 31.83 19.36
N VAL A 282 22.80 30.84 18.48
CA VAL A 282 23.90 30.88 17.47
C VAL A 282 23.44 30.71 16.01
N ILE A 283 22.14 30.55 15.75
CA ILE A 283 21.59 30.49 14.39
C ILE A 283 21.92 31.79 13.63
N GLY A 284 22.27 31.66 12.34
CA GLY A 284 22.66 32.75 11.44
C GLY A 284 24.08 33.30 11.66
N LYS A 285 24.78 32.92 12.73
CA LYS A 285 26.16 33.37 13.00
C LYS A 285 27.18 32.55 12.22
N LYS A 286 28.35 33.12 11.95
CA LYS A 286 29.49 32.35 11.47
C LYS A 286 30.03 31.48 12.60
N PHE A 287 30.27 30.20 12.30
CA PHE A 287 30.86 29.23 13.20
C PHE A 287 32.24 29.67 13.72
N LYS A 288 32.99 30.46 12.94
CA LYS A 288 34.23 31.11 13.40
C LYS A 288 34.04 31.95 14.65
N ASP A 289 32.87 32.56 14.83
CA ASP A 289 32.57 33.48 15.94
C ASP A 289 32.04 32.75 17.18
N THR A 290 31.75 31.45 17.08
CA THR A 290 31.24 30.62 18.19
C THR A 290 32.32 29.77 18.87
N VAL A 291 33.54 29.75 18.32
CA VAL A 291 34.72 29.07 18.88
C VAL A 291 35.93 30.01 18.92
N SER A 292 36.98 29.63 19.67
CA SER A 292 38.23 30.41 19.65
C SER A 292 38.95 30.30 18.30
N GLU A 293 39.74 31.31 17.94
CA GLU A 293 40.48 31.36 16.67
C GLU A 293 41.38 30.11 16.46
N ALA A 294 42.03 29.64 17.52
CA ALA A 294 42.82 28.41 17.48
C ALA A 294 41.96 27.14 17.25
N ALA A 295 40.77 27.06 17.85
CA ALA A 295 39.84 25.95 17.62
C ALA A 295 39.29 25.97 16.19
N TYR A 296 38.97 27.15 15.65
CA TYR A 296 38.53 27.30 14.27
C TYR A 296 39.61 26.86 13.27
N ALA A 297 40.87 27.21 13.50
CA ALA A 297 41.98 26.79 12.63
C ALA A 297 42.10 25.26 12.53
N THR A 298 42.02 24.55 13.66
CA THR A 298 42.03 23.08 13.69
C THR A 298 40.82 22.49 12.97
N ILE A 299 39.61 22.98 13.25
CA ILE A 299 38.39 22.51 12.60
C ILE A 299 38.43 22.73 11.09
N LYS A 300 38.90 23.90 10.64
CA LYS A 300 38.96 24.25 9.22
C LYS A 300 39.89 23.30 8.45
N ALA A 301 41.05 22.97 9.04
CA ALA A 301 42.00 22.04 8.44
C ALA A 301 41.47 20.59 8.32
N GLU A 302 40.53 20.18 9.16
CA GLU A 302 39.84 18.89 9.02
C GLU A 302 38.67 18.97 8.03
N ILE A 303 37.87 20.04 8.07
CA ILE A 303 36.81 20.32 7.08
C ILE A 303 37.36 20.31 5.64
N ASP A 304 38.56 20.85 5.42
CA ASP A 304 39.20 20.90 4.10
C ASP A 304 39.62 19.52 3.54
N LYS A 305 39.51 18.44 4.34
CA LYS A 305 39.69 17.06 3.87
C LYS A 305 38.40 16.42 3.33
N GLY A 306 37.22 16.94 3.72
CA GLY A 306 35.92 16.42 3.31
C GLY A 306 35.47 15.10 3.95
N GLU A 307 36.25 14.52 4.87
CA GLU A 307 35.92 13.28 5.58
C GLU A 307 35.25 13.55 6.94
N LYS A 308 34.58 12.54 7.52
CA LYS A 308 34.07 12.63 8.90
C LYS A 308 35.22 12.73 9.90
N PHE A 309 35.09 13.58 10.91
CA PHE A 309 36.12 13.75 11.94
C PHE A 309 35.51 14.12 13.30
N ASN A 310 36.32 14.03 14.35
CA ASN A 310 36.01 14.60 15.65
C ASN A 310 37.19 15.41 16.21
N VAL A 311 36.90 16.35 17.10
CA VAL A 311 37.89 17.25 17.68
C VAL A 311 37.46 17.78 19.05
N VAL A 312 38.42 17.87 19.97
CA VAL A 312 38.22 18.51 21.27
C VAL A 312 38.51 20.00 21.15
N THR A 313 37.60 20.84 21.64
CA THR A 313 37.76 22.31 21.59
C THR A 313 37.38 22.96 22.90
N ALA A 314 37.89 24.16 23.15
CA ALA A 314 37.45 24.98 24.27
C ALA A 314 36.13 25.71 23.94
N SER A 315 35.24 25.75 24.92
CA SER A 315 33.98 26.50 24.95
C SER A 315 33.88 27.28 26.26
N SER A 316 32.91 28.21 26.35
CA SER A 316 32.62 28.97 27.57
C SER A 316 32.24 28.09 28.77
N SER A 317 31.67 26.92 28.52
CA SER A 317 31.28 25.91 29.52
C SER A 317 32.38 24.87 29.86
N GLY A 318 33.56 24.94 29.23
CA GLY A 318 34.65 23.98 29.38
C GLY A 318 35.07 23.35 28.05
N GLN A 319 35.72 22.19 28.08
CA GLN A 319 36.04 21.45 26.85
C GLN A 319 34.81 20.73 26.30
N VAL A 320 34.65 20.76 24.97
CA VAL A 320 33.56 20.12 24.22
C VAL A 320 34.16 19.20 23.17
N GLN A 321 33.71 17.94 23.18
CA GLN A 321 33.96 16.96 22.14
C GLN A 321 32.98 17.25 21.00
N ARG A 322 33.49 17.42 19.78
CA ARG A 322 32.69 17.75 18.60
C ARG A 322 32.89 16.68 17.54
N PHE A 323 31.79 16.12 17.05
CA PHE A 323 31.72 15.20 15.92
C PHE A 323 31.18 15.96 14.71
N TYR A 324 31.78 15.73 13.55
CA TYR A 324 31.44 16.38 12.30
C TYR A 324 31.23 15.34 11.23
N MET A 325 30.07 15.39 10.57
CA MET A 325 29.78 14.59 9.39
C MET A 325 29.48 15.46 8.17
N PRO A 326 30.05 15.11 7.00
CA PRO A 326 29.71 15.76 5.75
C PRO A 326 28.30 15.34 5.29
N LEU A 327 27.51 16.33 4.90
CA LEU A 327 26.25 16.18 4.18
C LEU A 327 26.47 16.78 2.79
N ASN A 328 26.57 15.91 1.78
CA ASN A 328 26.87 16.33 0.41
C ASN A 328 25.59 16.72 -0.32
N ILE A 329 25.55 17.97 -0.79
CA ILE A 329 24.38 18.61 -1.39
C ILE A 329 24.80 19.19 -2.74
N GLY A 330 24.56 18.41 -3.81
CA GLY A 330 25.05 18.75 -5.15
C GLY A 330 26.57 18.81 -5.19
N LYS A 331 27.12 20.00 -5.46
CA LYS A 331 28.58 20.27 -5.49
C LYS A 331 29.14 20.84 -4.18
N ARG A 332 28.31 20.99 -3.13
CA ARG A 332 28.69 21.62 -1.85
C ARG A 332 28.56 20.61 -0.71
N THR A 333 29.35 20.80 0.34
CA THR A 333 29.32 19.95 1.54
C THR A 333 28.94 20.79 2.74
N TRP A 334 27.76 20.52 3.28
CA TRP A 334 27.35 21.00 4.60
C TRP A 334 27.90 20.07 5.68
N TRP A 335 27.90 20.54 6.91
CA TRP A 335 28.44 19.83 8.05
C TRP A 335 27.39 19.73 9.14
N VAL A 336 26.99 18.50 9.44
CA VAL A 336 26.17 18.19 10.60
C VAL A 336 27.13 17.94 11.76
N GLN A 337 27.05 18.80 12.76
CA GLN A 337 27.83 18.69 13.98
C GLN A 337 26.95 18.13 15.10
N THR A 338 27.48 17.16 15.85
CA THR A 338 26.98 16.80 17.18
C THR A 338 28.06 17.12 18.21
N ALA A 339 27.71 17.77 19.31
CA ALA A 339 28.65 18.27 20.30
C ALA A 339 28.19 17.98 21.73
N VAL A 340 29.13 17.53 22.57
CA VAL A 340 28.87 17.12 23.96
C VAL A 340 30.02 17.58 24.86
N PRO A 341 29.75 18.07 26.09
CA PRO A 341 30.82 18.42 27.02
C PRO A 341 31.72 17.22 27.34
N VAL A 342 33.05 17.42 27.32
CA VAL A 342 34.05 16.37 27.60
C VAL A 342 33.86 15.72 28.98
N LYS A 343 33.23 16.46 29.92
CA LYS A 343 32.85 15.97 31.24
C LYS A 343 31.73 14.92 31.21
N GLU A 344 30.76 15.08 30.32
CA GLU A 344 29.64 14.14 30.12
C GLU A 344 30.10 12.97 29.23
N TYR A 345 30.76 13.26 28.10
CA TYR A 345 31.38 12.26 27.21
C TYR A 345 32.25 11.24 27.99
N ASN A 346 33.13 11.73 28.85
CA ASN A 346 33.98 10.86 29.67
C ASN A 346 33.34 10.46 31.02
N ALA A 347 32.06 10.72 31.30
CA ALA A 347 31.47 10.45 32.61
C ALA A 347 31.51 8.94 32.94
N ALA A 348 31.10 8.10 31.98
CA ALA A 348 31.18 6.64 32.09
C ALA A 348 32.64 6.16 32.21
N SER A 349 33.51 6.54 31.26
CA SER A 349 34.94 6.19 31.26
C SER A 349 35.67 6.62 32.53
N ASN A 350 35.41 7.83 33.04
CA ASN A 350 36.01 8.33 34.29
C ASN A 350 35.48 7.58 35.52
N THR A 351 34.21 7.20 35.55
CA THR A 351 33.62 6.44 36.67
C THR A 351 34.23 5.04 36.77
N ILE A 352 34.35 4.36 35.62
CA ILE A 352 35.02 3.05 35.51
C ILE A 352 36.51 3.17 35.83
N ARG A 353 37.21 4.18 35.28
CA ARG A 353 38.64 4.41 35.56
C ARG A 353 38.88 4.68 37.05
N ASN A 354 38.06 5.51 37.69
CA ASN A 354 38.23 5.87 39.10
C ASN A 354 37.89 4.70 40.03
N SER A 355 36.90 3.86 39.73
CA SER A 355 36.62 2.67 40.53
C SER A 355 37.76 1.64 40.46
N ILE A 356 38.36 1.44 39.28
CA ILE A 356 39.58 0.61 39.09
C ILE A 356 40.78 1.20 39.88
N LEU A 357 40.97 2.52 39.85
CA LEU A 357 42.05 3.20 40.57
C LEU A 357 41.90 3.09 42.09
N ILE A 358 40.69 3.29 42.62
CA ILE A 358 40.36 3.13 44.04
C ILE A 358 40.57 1.69 44.50
N ALA A 359 40.11 0.70 43.71
CA ALA A 359 40.34 -0.71 44.00
C ALA A 359 41.84 -1.05 44.03
N THR A 360 42.63 -0.51 43.10
CA THR A 360 44.09 -0.72 43.03
C THR A 360 44.80 -0.14 44.26
N VAL A 361 44.46 1.09 44.68
CA VAL A 361 45.05 1.72 45.88
C VAL A 361 44.67 0.98 47.15
N ALA A 362 43.42 0.51 47.26
CA ALA A 362 42.97 -0.30 48.40
C ALA A 362 43.79 -1.61 48.52
N ILE A 363 43.99 -2.34 47.41
CA ILE A 363 44.76 -3.59 47.39
C ILE A 363 46.22 -3.36 47.81
N VAL A 364 46.87 -2.28 47.34
CA VAL A 364 48.26 -1.94 47.70
C VAL A 364 48.40 -1.59 49.19
N LEU A 365 47.47 -0.82 49.76
CA LEU A 365 47.47 -0.49 51.19
C LEU A 365 47.23 -1.72 52.07
N ILE A 366 46.33 -2.61 51.66
CA ILE A 366 46.09 -3.90 52.34
C ILE A 366 47.35 -4.76 52.34
N LEU A 367 48.04 -4.90 51.20
CA LEU A 367 49.27 -5.69 51.09
C LEU A 367 50.45 -5.13 51.92
N PHE A 368 50.59 -3.80 52.00
CA PHE A 368 51.62 -3.16 52.82
C PHE A 368 51.37 -3.37 54.32
N PHE A 369 50.10 -3.26 54.76
CA PHE A 369 49.72 -3.50 56.15
C PHE A 369 49.84 -4.98 56.55
N LEU A 370 49.49 -5.91 55.63
CA LEU A 370 49.58 -7.35 55.82
C LEU A 370 51.03 -7.84 55.92
N THR A 371 51.95 -7.29 55.13
CA THR A 371 53.37 -7.68 55.14
C THR A 371 54.14 -7.15 56.36
N TYR A 372 53.82 -5.95 56.85
CA TYR A 372 54.42 -5.39 58.08
C TYR A 372 54.01 -6.16 59.35
N THR A 373 52.76 -6.63 59.41
CA THR A 373 52.20 -7.30 60.59
C THR A 373 52.59 -8.79 60.69
N LEU A 374 52.72 -9.51 59.57
CA LEU A 374 53.08 -10.94 59.56
C LEU A 374 54.52 -11.25 60.01
N VAL A 375 55.48 -10.37 59.73
CA VAL A 375 56.91 -10.64 59.94
C VAL A 375 57.35 -10.46 61.40
N SER A 376 56.72 -9.55 62.15
CA SER A 376 57.28 -9.06 63.42
C SER A 376 56.96 -9.90 64.67
N LYS A 377 55.87 -10.69 64.66
CA LYS A 377 55.35 -11.31 65.89
C LYS A 377 55.32 -12.85 65.92
N ASN A 378 55.62 -13.52 64.81
CA ASN A 378 55.22 -14.92 64.59
C ASN A 378 56.37 -15.94 64.38
N LEU A 379 57.64 -15.51 64.43
CA LEU A 379 58.78 -16.25 63.87
C LEU A 379 59.40 -17.40 64.72
N ALA A 380 58.69 -17.97 65.70
CA ALA A 380 59.15 -19.18 66.39
C ALA A 380 58.18 -20.38 66.27
N PRO A 381 56.91 -20.34 66.73
CA PRO A 381 55.99 -21.48 66.55
C PRO A 381 55.19 -21.45 65.23
N LEU A 382 54.86 -20.26 64.70
CA LEU A 382 53.95 -20.17 63.56
C LEU A 382 54.57 -20.55 62.21
N LYS A 383 55.84 -20.95 62.14
CA LYS A 383 56.36 -21.57 60.91
C LYS A 383 55.54 -22.81 60.53
N LYS A 384 55.18 -23.65 61.51
CA LYS A 384 54.32 -24.83 61.29
C LYS A 384 52.88 -24.48 60.93
N ILE A 385 52.34 -23.40 61.52
CA ILE A 385 51.00 -22.89 61.17
C ILE A 385 51.00 -22.22 59.78
N SER A 386 52.11 -21.58 59.38
CA SER A 386 52.27 -20.95 58.07
C SER A 386 52.38 -21.98 56.94
N ASP A 387 53.04 -23.11 57.16
CA ASP A 387 53.09 -24.20 56.17
C ASP A 387 51.69 -24.82 55.97
N ALA A 388 50.91 -24.93 57.05
CA ALA A 388 49.52 -25.38 57.00
C ALA A 388 48.59 -24.37 56.34
N ALA A 389 48.66 -23.09 56.75
CA ALA A 389 47.88 -22.00 56.16
C ALA A 389 48.25 -21.77 54.68
N GLY A 390 49.51 -21.95 54.29
CA GLY A 390 49.95 -21.92 52.90
C GLY A 390 49.39 -23.08 52.06
N SER A 391 49.18 -24.25 52.68
CA SER A 391 48.52 -25.39 52.04
C SER A 391 47.01 -25.16 51.89
N VAL A 392 46.34 -24.65 52.94
CA VAL A 392 44.92 -24.23 52.91
C VAL A 392 44.69 -23.12 51.87
N ALA A 393 45.58 -22.12 51.78
CA ALA A 393 45.53 -21.06 50.78
C ALA A 393 45.78 -21.54 49.34
N GLN A 394 46.32 -22.75 49.16
CA GLN A 394 46.46 -23.45 47.88
C GLN A 394 45.33 -24.49 47.64
N GLY A 395 44.28 -24.50 48.48
CA GLY A 395 43.15 -25.43 48.36
C GLY A 395 43.43 -26.86 48.84
N LYS A 396 44.54 -27.10 49.55
CA LYS A 396 44.89 -28.42 50.10
C LYS A 396 44.51 -28.48 51.57
N PHE A 397 43.37 -29.11 51.86
CA PHE A 397 42.79 -29.18 53.21
C PHE A 397 43.20 -30.44 54.00
N ASP A 398 43.91 -31.38 53.39
CA ASP A 398 44.32 -32.64 54.04
C ASP A 398 45.66 -32.48 54.77
N ILE A 399 45.60 -32.04 56.03
CA ILE A 399 46.76 -31.66 56.85
C ILE A 399 46.52 -32.11 58.30
N ASP A 400 47.43 -32.91 58.88
CA ASP A 400 47.40 -33.27 60.30
C ASP A 400 48.16 -32.24 61.14
N LEU A 401 47.51 -31.70 62.18
CA LEU A 401 47.99 -30.59 63.00
C LEU A 401 47.94 -30.91 64.50
N HIS A 402 48.65 -31.94 64.93
CA HIS A 402 48.80 -32.24 66.36
C HIS A 402 49.75 -31.27 67.09
N TYR A 403 49.23 -30.57 68.10
CA TYR A 403 49.99 -29.69 69.00
C TYR A 403 49.60 -29.90 70.47
N GLY A 404 50.47 -30.56 71.23
CA GLY A 404 50.17 -31.06 72.58
C GLY A 404 50.27 -30.05 73.74
N LYS A 405 49.90 -28.77 73.53
CA LYS A 405 49.84 -27.77 74.62
C LYS A 405 48.53 -26.97 74.56
N ASN A 406 47.90 -26.82 75.71
CA ASN A 406 46.68 -26.02 75.90
C ASN A 406 47.02 -24.54 76.12
N ASP A 407 47.72 -23.94 75.17
CA ASP A 407 48.00 -22.50 75.09
C ASP A 407 47.25 -21.86 73.91
N GLU A 408 47.41 -20.56 73.68
CA GLU A 408 46.73 -19.84 72.59
C GLU A 408 47.10 -20.37 71.19
N ILE A 409 48.22 -21.09 71.05
CA ILE A 409 48.65 -21.72 69.79
C ILE A 409 47.94 -23.06 69.61
N GLY A 410 47.74 -23.83 70.69
CA GLY A 410 46.85 -25.00 70.69
C GLY A 410 45.39 -24.64 70.42
N ALA A 411 44.88 -23.56 71.02
CA ALA A 411 43.55 -23.04 70.74
C ALA A 411 43.42 -22.51 69.30
N ALA A 412 44.45 -21.85 68.77
CA ALA A 412 44.48 -21.42 67.37
C ALA A 412 44.53 -22.61 66.40
N ILE A 413 45.27 -23.68 66.71
CA ILE A 413 45.32 -24.89 65.89
C ILE A 413 43.98 -25.63 65.90
N GLY A 414 43.35 -25.81 67.07
CA GLY A 414 41.99 -26.38 67.16
C GLY A 414 40.93 -25.52 66.45
N GLY A 415 41.04 -24.20 66.54
CA GLY A 415 40.19 -23.26 65.79
C GLY A 415 40.41 -23.33 64.28
N ILE A 416 41.67 -23.39 63.81
CA ILE A 416 42.02 -23.58 62.40
C ILE A 416 41.51 -24.93 61.91
N GLN A 417 41.63 -26.00 62.69
CA GLN A 417 41.13 -27.33 62.31
C GLN A 417 39.59 -27.34 62.23
N THR A 418 38.90 -26.69 63.17
CA THR A 418 37.43 -26.48 63.11
C THR A 418 37.02 -25.69 61.86
N VAL A 419 37.81 -24.68 61.46
CA VAL A 419 37.59 -23.91 60.23
C VAL A 419 37.90 -24.74 58.98
N ILE A 420 38.96 -25.54 58.96
CA ILE A 420 39.32 -26.45 57.87
C ILE A 420 38.22 -27.49 57.67
N ASP A 421 37.74 -28.14 58.74
CA ASP A 421 36.70 -29.16 58.66
C ASP A 421 35.36 -28.56 58.22
N ARG A 422 35.03 -27.34 58.68
CA ARG A 422 33.83 -26.64 58.21
C ARG A 422 33.95 -26.17 56.76
N ILE A 423 35.13 -25.73 56.31
CA ILE A 423 35.39 -25.38 54.91
C ILE A 423 35.37 -26.63 54.02
N LYS A 424 35.95 -27.77 54.45
CA LYS A 424 35.83 -29.06 53.75
C LYS A 424 34.37 -29.45 53.57
N HIS A 425 33.57 -29.33 54.64
CA HIS A 425 32.15 -29.69 54.60
C HIS A 425 31.35 -28.77 53.68
N ILE A 426 31.56 -27.45 53.75
CA ILE A 426 30.93 -26.47 52.85
C ILE A 426 31.40 -26.66 51.40
N ILE A 427 32.67 -26.93 51.13
CA ILE A 427 33.18 -27.17 49.77
C ILE A 427 32.62 -28.48 49.19
N GLY A 428 32.51 -29.54 49.98
CA GLY A 428 31.87 -30.78 49.57
C GLY A 428 30.39 -30.56 49.22
N ASP A 429 29.63 -29.94 50.14
CA ASP A 429 28.22 -29.64 49.95
C ASP A 429 27.96 -28.66 48.77
N LEU A 430 28.83 -27.67 48.56
CA LEU A 430 28.81 -26.80 47.37
C LEU A 430 29.13 -27.58 46.09
N HIS A 431 30.12 -28.49 46.11
CA HIS A 431 30.47 -29.32 44.96
C HIS A 431 29.31 -30.22 44.56
N ASP A 432 28.65 -30.85 45.54
CA ASP A 432 27.51 -31.73 45.31
C ASP A 432 26.30 -30.93 44.80
N LYS A 433 25.94 -29.82 45.46
CA LYS A 433 24.78 -28.98 45.08
C LYS A 433 24.96 -28.25 43.74
N LEU A 434 26.12 -27.66 43.49
CA LEU A 434 26.43 -27.06 42.18
C LEU A 434 26.61 -28.13 41.11
N GLY A 435 27.10 -29.33 41.47
CA GLY A 435 27.14 -30.50 40.59
C GLY A 435 25.75 -30.87 40.10
N GLU A 436 24.78 -30.99 41.00
CA GLU A 436 23.38 -31.23 40.65
C GLU A 436 22.76 -30.10 39.81
N ILE A 437 22.96 -28.83 40.20
CA ILE A 437 22.48 -27.68 39.40
C ILE A 437 23.09 -27.69 37.98
N SER A 438 24.38 -28.05 37.84
CA SER A 438 25.06 -28.15 36.54
C SER A 438 24.54 -29.30 35.66
N ARG A 439 24.00 -30.35 36.28
CA ARG A 439 23.29 -31.46 35.61
C ARG A 439 21.83 -31.10 35.27
N GLY A 440 21.41 -29.87 35.51
CA GLY A 440 20.05 -29.40 35.28
C GLY A 440 19.05 -29.79 36.36
N ASN A 441 19.49 -30.27 37.53
CA ASN A 441 18.61 -30.55 38.66
C ASN A 441 18.38 -29.26 39.47
N PHE A 442 17.23 -28.62 39.28
CA PHE A 442 16.81 -27.44 40.06
C PHE A 442 15.89 -27.83 41.25
N THR A 443 15.66 -29.12 41.48
CA THR A 443 14.88 -29.63 42.62
C THR A 443 15.70 -29.80 43.91
N VAL A 444 17.03 -29.67 43.83
CA VAL A 444 18.00 -29.75 44.94
C VAL A 444 17.52 -29.04 46.21
N ASP A 445 17.67 -29.70 47.36
CA ASP A 445 17.36 -29.09 48.65
C ASP A 445 18.44 -28.09 49.07
N LEU A 446 18.01 -26.85 49.32
CA LEU A 446 18.83 -25.71 49.72
C LEU A 446 18.34 -25.13 51.06
N SER A 447 17.65 -25.91 51.88
CA SER A 447 17.05 -25.46 53.15
C SER A 447 17.98 -25.53 54.37
N ASP A 448 19.20 -26.08 54.23
CA ASP A 448 20.16 -26.21 55.34
C ASP A 448 20.83 -24.87 55.71
N ASN A 449 20.12 -24.11 56.53
CA ASN A 449 20.62 -22.89 57.17
C ASN A 449 21.57 -23.18 58.37
N GLY A 450 21.76 -24.43 58.78
CA GLY A 450 22.64 -24.81 59.89
C GLY A 450 24.11 -24.88 59.49
N THR A 451 24.38 -25.33 58.27
CA THR A 451 25.74 -25.42 57.72
C THR A 451 26.28 -24.04 57.32
N TYR A 452 25.49 -23.22 56.62
CA TYR A 452 25.87 -21.91 56.05
C TYR A 452 25.57 -20.73 56.99
N VAL A 453 26.33 -20.58 58.08
CA VAL A 453 26.14 -19.46 59.02
C VAL A 453 27.13 -18.31 58.81
N GLY A 454 26.73 -17.10 59.19
CA GLY A 454 27.58 -15.91 59.14
C GLY A 454 28.00 -15.55 57.72
N ALA A 455 29.30 -15.39 57.48
CA ALA A 455 29.84 -14.96 56.18
C ALA A 455 29.57 -15.94 55.01
N TYR A 456 29.13 -17.18 55.29
CA TYR A 456 28.79 -18.17 54.26
C TYR A 456 27.31 -18.13 53.83
N ALA A 457 26.42 -17.48 54.58
CA ALA A 457 24.99 -17.40 54.24
C ALA A 457 24.71 -16.81 52.84
N PRO A 458 25.43 -15.76 52.37
CA PRO A 458 25.22 -15.21 51.02
C PRO A 458 25.51 -16.21 49.88
N LEU A 459 26.31 -17.26 50.12
CA LEU A 459 26.55 -18.32 49.12
C LEU A 459 25.29 -19.18 48.94
N LEU A 460 24.62 -19.53 50.04
CA LEU A 460 23.37 -20.27 50.02
C LEU A 460 22.25 -19.43 49.40
N GLU A 461 22.13 -18.16 49.78
CA GLU A 461 21.18 -17.21 49.18
C GLU A 461 21.40 -17.05 47.67
N SER A 462 22.66 -16.98 47.23
CA SER A 462 23.02 -16.91 45.81
C SER A 462 22.62 -18.17 45.05
N MET A 463 22.90 -19.37 45.59
CA MET A 463 22.47 -20.64 44.99
C MET A 463 20.94 -20.75 44.93
N GLN A 464 20.23 -20.37 46.00
CA GLN A 464 18.77 -20.33 46.03
C GLN A 464 18.22 -19.37 44.96
N SER A 465 18.81 -18.17 44.82
CA SER A 465 18.42 -17.17 43.83
C SER A 465 18.66 -17.64 42.39
N ILE A 466 19.84 -18.18 42.10
CA ILE A 466 20.19 -18.76 40.78
C ILE A 466 19.24 -19.90 40.44
N THR A 467 19.07 -20.86 41.35
CA THR A 467 18.18 -22.02 41.13
C THR A 467 16.74 -21.57 40.91
N LYS A 468 16.24 -20.61 41.68
CA LYS A 468 14.90 -20.06 41.54
C LYS A 468 14.71 -19.32 40.20
N GLN A 469 15.66 -18.48 39.80
CA GLN A 469 15.59 -17.72 38.55
C GLN A 469 15.66 -18.66 37.34
N LEU A 470 16.65 -19.56 37.26
CA LEU A 470 16.77 -20.51 36.17
C LEU A 470 15.56 -21.44 36.08
N ASN A 471 15.04 -21.91 37.22
CA ASN A 471 13.81 -22.69 37.27
C ASN A 471 12.60 -21.92 36.72
N GLN A 472 12.43 -20.65 37.11
CA GLN A 472 11.34 -19.82 36.58
C GLN A 472 11.49 -19.59 35.08
N THR A 473 12.68 -19.21 34.60
CA THR A 473 12.94 -19.01 33.17
C THR A 473 12.67 -20.27 32.35
N MET A 474 13.05 -21.46 32.83
CA MET A 474 12.73 -22.72 32.14
C MET A 474 11.23 -23.04 32.15
N LEU A 475 10.51 -22.73 33.23
CA LEU A 475 9.04 -22.85 33.26
C LEU A 475 8.37 -21.89 32.26
N ASP A 476 8.86 -20.65 32.18
CA ASP A 476 8.35 -19.61 31.26
C ASP A 476 8.62 -19.99 29.78
N ILE A 477 9.81 -20.53 29.48
CA ILE A 477 10.15 -21.06 28.14
C ILE A 477 9.24 -22.24 27.79
N ARG A 478 9.03 -23.20 28.71
CA ARG A 478 8.13 -24.33 28.48
C ARG A 478 6.71 -23.88 28.21
N GLN A 479 6.16 -22.97 29.03
CA GLN A 479 4.82 -22.43 28.83
C GLN A 479 4.71 -21.68 27.50
N SER A 480 5.73 -20.90 27.11
CA SER A 480 5.77 -20.23 25.81
C SER A 480 5.82 -21.23 24.66
N SER A 481 6.55 -22.34 24.81
CA SER A 481 6.62 -23.42 23.81
C SER A 481 5.28 -24.13 23.65
N GLU A 482 4.60 -24.47 24.75
CA GLU A 482 3.24 -25.03 24.73
C GLU A 482 2.25 -24.07 24.04
N GLN A 483 2.35 -22.76 24.28
CA GLN A 483 1.54 -21.75 23.62
C GLN A 483 1.85 -21.62 22.11
N VAL A 484 3.12 -21.67 21.71
CA VAL A 484 3.51 -21.66 20.29
C VAL A 484 3.04 -22.93 19.58
N SER A 485 3.19 -24.11 20.18
CA SER A 485 2.70 -25.38 19.63
C SER A 485 1.19 -25.35 19.42
N SER A 486 0.43 -24.92 20.43
CA SER A 486 -1.03 -24.82 20.36
C SER A 486 -1.51 -23.77 19.35
N GLY A 487 -0.84 -22.60 19.28
CA GLY A 487 -1.14 -21.58 18.28
C GLY A 487 -0.80 -22.03 16.86
N ALA A 488 0.29 -22.77 16.69
CA ALA A 488 0.68 -23.34 15.40
C ALA A 488 -0.30 -24.43 14.94
N GLU A 489 -0.76 -25.32 15.82
CA GLU A 489 -1.84 -26.26 15.50
C GLU A 489 -3.12 -25.53 15.04
N GLN A 490 -3.53 -24.47 15.73
CA GLN A 490 -4.69 -23.66 15.32
C GLN A 490 -4.51 -22.98 13.95
N VAL A 491 -3.31 -22.47 13.65
CA VAL A 491 -2.99 -21.90 12.33
C VAL A 491 -2.98 -22.99 11.25
N SER A 492 -2.46 -24.18 11.53
CA SER A 492 -2.49 -25.32 10.61
C SER A 492 -3.91 -25.75 10.29
N ASP A 493 -4.77 -25.93 11.30
CA ASP A 493 -6.17 -26.32 11.13
C ASP A 493 -6.96 -25.25 10.34
N GLY A 494 -6.78 -23.97 10.68
CA GLY A 494 -7.40 -22.85 9.97
C GLY A 494 -6.94 -22.72 8.52
N ALA A 495 -5.65 -22.98 8.26
CA ALA A 495 -5.09 -23.00 6.92
C ALA A 495 -5.59 -24.21 6.10
N GLN A 496 -5.72 -25.39 6.69
CA GLN A 496 -6.34 -26.54 6.01
C GLN A 496 -7.80 -26.28 5.66
N ALA A 497 -8.58 -25.69 6.57
CA ALA A 497 -9.95 -25.27 6.31
C ALA A 497 -10.04 -24.23 5.17
N LEU A 498 -9.11 -23.26 5.11
CA LEU A 498 -9.02 -22.29 4.02
C LEU A 498 -8.66 -22.95 2.67
N ALA A 499 -7.75 -23.92 2.66
CA ALA A 499 -7.39 -24.66 1.45
C ALA A 499 -8.58 -25.49 0.92
N GLN A 500 -9.35 -26.13 1.81
CA GLN A 500 -10.57 -26.83 1.44
C GLN A 500 -11.63 -25.85 0.92
N GLY A 501 -11.93 -24.77 1.63
CA GLY A 501 -12.89 -23.76 1.19
C GLY A 501 -12.50 -23.10 -0.14
N SER A 502 -11.20 -22.92 -0.41
CA SER A 502 -10.70 -22.47 -1.71
C SER A 502 -10.95 -23.52 -2.82
N THR A 503 -10.87 -24.81 -2.51
CA THR A 503 -11.16 -25.90 -3.46
C THR A 503 -12.66 -25.98 -3.78
N GLU A 504 -13.51 -25.77 -2.77
CA GLU A 504 -14.96 -25.66 -2.94
C GLU A 504 -15.32 -24.42 -3.78
N GLN A 505 -14.72 -23.26 -3.49
CA GLN A 505 -14.86 -22.04 -4.31
C GLN A 505 -14.40 -22.22 -5.76
N ALA A 506 -13.31 -22.96 -6.00
CA ALA A 506 -12.85 -23.24 -7.36
C ALA A 506 -13.92 -23.99 -8.18
N SER A 507 -14.56 -24.99 -7.58
CA SER A 507 -15.67 -25.73 -8.20
C SER A 507 -16.85 -24.81 -8.56
N SER A 508 -17.24 -23.91 -7.65
CA SER A 508 -18.31 -22.92 -7.91
C SER A 508 -17.92 -21.90 -8.98
N VAL A 509 -16.65 -21.51 -9.08
CA VAL A 509 -16.12 -20.62 -10.12
C VAL A 509 -16.13 -21.30 -11.49
N GLU A 510 -15.80 -22.59 -11.56
CA GLU A 510 -15.93 -23.40 -12.79
C GLU A 510 -17.39 -23.50 -13.26
N GLU A 511 -18.32 -23.78 -12.33
CA GLU A 511 -19.76 -23.86 -12.64
C GLU A 511 -20.35 -22.51 -13.08
N LEU A 512 -19.94 -21.40 -12.44
CA LEU A 512 -20.29 -20.04 -12.86
C LEU A 512 -19.75 -19.72 -14.26
N SER A 513 -18.50 -20.09 -14.56
CA SER A 513 -17.90 -19.90 -15.88
C SER A 513 -18.65 -20.70 -16.96
N ALA A 514 -18.99 -21.96 -16.69
CA ALA A 514 -19.82 -22.78 -17.59
C ALA A 514 -21.20 -22.14 -17.83
N THR A 515 -21.84 -21.64 -16.77
CA THR A 515 -23.14 -20.96 -16.83
C THR A 515 -23.07 -19.67 -17.66
N MET A 516 -22.03 -18.85 -17.48
CA MET A 516 -21.85 -17.61 -18.26
C MET A 516 -21.57 -17.90 -19.74
N ASN A 517 -20.84 -18.97 -20.06
CA ASN A 517 -20.67 -19.42 -21.43
C ASN A 517 -22.00 -19.86 -22.06
N GLU A 518 -22.84 -20.63 -21.35
CA GLU A 518 -24.18 -20.96 -21.87
C GLU A 518 -25.05 -19.70 -22.08
N ILE A 519 -25.05 -18.75 -21.13
CA ILE A 519 -25.77 -17.48 -21.26
C ILE A 519 -25.30 -16.70 -22.49
N SER A 520 -23.98 -16.62 -22.72
CA SER A 520 -23.40 -15.98 -23.92
C SER A 520 -23.90 -16.60 -25.22
N ASP A 521 -23.96 -17.94 -25.29
CA ASP A 521 -24.52 -18.65 -26.43
C ASP A 521 -26.04 -18.39 -26.60
N LYS A 522 -26.83 -18.35 -25.50
CA LYS A 522 -28.26 -17.99 -25.59
C LYS A 522 -28.47 -16.56 -26.09
N ILE A 523 -27.65 -15.60 -25.66
CA ILE A 523 -27.71 -14.21 -26.12
C ILE A 523 -27.40 -14.15 -27.62
N LYS A 524 -26.37 -14.85 -28.09
CA LYS A 524 -26.01 -14.92 -29.51
C LYS A 524 -27.10 -15.55 -30.37
N VAL A 525 -27.76 -16.61 -29.88
CA VAL A 525 -28.95 -17.20 -30.54
C VAL A 525 -30.12 -16.21 -30.54
N THR A 526 -30.32 -15.46 -29.46
CA THR A 526 -31.39 -14.44 -29.35
C THR A 526 -31.18 -13.30 -30.33
N ALA A 527 -29.97 -12.75 -30.44
CA ALA A 527 -29.61 -11.73 -31.45
C ALA A 527 -29.83 -12.25 -32.88
N SER A 528 -29.43 -13.51 -33.16
CA SER A 528 -29.69 -14.13 -34.47
C SER A 528 -31.17 -14.31 -34.77
N LYS A 529 -31.99 -14.64 -33.76
CA LYS A 529 -33.44 -14.82 -33.90
C LYS A 529 -34.19 -13.49 -34.01
N ALA A 530 -33.71 -12.44 -33.35
CA ALA A 530 -34.15 -11.08 -33.59
C ALA A 530 -33.91 -10.69 -35.06
N LYS A 531 -32.69 -10.87 -35.57
CA LYS A 531 -32.38 -10.56 -36.98
C LYS A 531 -33.29 -11.30 -37.98
N GLU A 532 -33.50 -12.60 -37.79
CA GLU A 532 -34.44 -13.40 -38.61
C GLU A 532 -35.88 -12.88 -38.55
N ALA A 533 -36.34 -12.40 -37.37
CA ALA A 533 -37.65 -11.78 -37.22
C ALA A 533 -37.74 -10.39 -37.88
N SER A 534 -36.66 -9.62 -37.90
CA SER A 534 -36.58 -8.31 -38.58
C SER A 534 -36.68 -8.51 -40.10
N ASP A 535 -35.91 -9.45 -40.67
CA ASP A 535 -35.98 -9.83 -42.09
C ASP A 535 -37.38 -10.31 -42.50
N LEU A 536 -38.04 -11.15 -41.68
CA LEU A 536 -39.42 -11.59 -41.90
C LEU A 536 -40.43 -10.44 -41.79
N GLY A 537 -40.24 -9.50 -40.86
CA GLY A 537 -41.05 -8.30 -40.70
C GLY A 537 -40.99 -7.39 -41.93
N ALA A 538 -39.79 -7.16 -42.45
CA ALA A 538 -39.56 -6.40 -43.68
C ALA A 538 -40.22 -7.07 -44.90
N GLY A 539 -40.06 -8.40 -45.06
CA GLY A 539 -40.70 -9.17 -46.13
C GLY A 539 -42.24 -9.13 -46.06
N ALA A 540 -42.81 -9.20 -44.86
CA ALA A 540 -44.24 -9.03 -44.64
C ALA A 540 -44.71 -7.61 -45.01
N GLY A 541 -43.96 -6.57 -44.64
CA GLY A 541 -44.23 -5.18 -45.03
C GLY A 541 -44.28 -5.01 -46.55
N GLN A 542 -43.32 -5.59 -47.28
CA GLN A 542 -43.28 -5.55 -48.75
C GLN A 542 -44.47 -6.28 -49.40
N ALA A 543 -44.90 -7.42 -48.84
CA ALA A 543 -46.08 -8.15 -49.31
C ALA A 543 -47.38 -7.35 -49.09
N VAL A 544 -47.50 -6.64 -47.97
CA VAL A 544 -48.65 -5.77 -47.67
C VAL A 544 -48.65 -4.54 -48.57
N GLN A 545 -47.49 -3.91 -48.83
CA GLN A 545 -47.35 -2.80 -49.78
C GLN A 545 -47.79 -3.23 -51.21
N THR A 546 -47.40 -4.42 -51.64
CA THR A 546 -47.83 -5.01 -52.93
C THR A 546 -49.34 -5.25 -52.94
N SER A 547 -49.91 -5.76 -51.85
CA SER A 547 -51.36 -5.98 -51.71
C SER A 547 -52.14 -4.66 -51.78
N ASN A 548 -51.62 -3.60 -51.17
CA ASN A 548 -52.22 -2.27 -51.19
C ASN A 548 -52.24 -1.68 -52.62
N SER A 549 -51.16 -1.87 -53.38
CA SER A 549 -51.12 -1.53 -54.82
C SER A 549 -52.20 -2.28 -55.62
N LYS A 550 -52.48 -3.55 -55.27
CA LYS A 550 -53.56 -4.33 -55.91
C LYS A 550 -54.97 -3.91 -55.47
N MET A 551 -55.15 -3.39 -54.25
CA MET A 551 -56.42 -2.77 -53.86
C MET A 551 -56.66 -1.44 -54.59
N ALA A 552 -55.61 -0.65 -54.85
CA ALA A 552 -55.72 0.55 -55.69
C ALA A 552 -56.10 0.22 -57.15
N GLU A 553 -55.46 -0.79 -57.75
CA GLU A 553 -55.85 -1.31 -59.08
C GLU A 553 -57.31 -1.83 -59.09
N MET A 554 -57.76 -2.51 -58.03
CA MET A 554 -59.13 -3.00 -57.92
C MET A 554 -60.15 -1.86 -57.73
N SER A 555 -59.82 -0.82 -56.96
CA SER A 555 -60.68 0.34 -56.77
C SER A 555 -60.91 1.09 -58.09
N ALA A 556 -59.83 1.33 -58.85
CA ALA A 556 -59.92 1.92 -60.20
C ALA A 556 -60.76 1.05 -61.17
N ALA A 557 -60.58 -0.27 -61.16
CA ALA A 557 -61.38 -1.17 -61.98
C ALA A 557 -62.88 -1.17 -61.61
N MET A 558 -63.24 -0.96 -60.34
CA MET A 558 -64.63 -0.80 -59.92
C MET A 558 -65.20 0.55 -60.38
N GLU A 559 -64.42 1.62 -60.36
CA GLU A 559 -64.82 2.94 -60.88
C GLU A 559 -65.07 2.89 -62.40
N ASP A 560 -64.17 2.27 -63.17
CA ASP A 560 -64.35 1.99 -64.61
C ASP A 560 -65.65 1.22 -64.88
N ILE A 561 -65.98 0.20 -64.08
CA ILE A 561 -67.22 -0.56 -64.24
C ILE A 561 -68.45 0.33 -63.96
N VAL A 562 -68.40 1.20 -62.95
CA VAL A 562 -69.49 2.17 -62.70
C VAL A 562 -69.65 3.13 -63.89
N GLU A 563 -68.57 3.64 -64.47
CA GLU A 563 -68.64 4.49 -65.67
C GLU A 563 -69.32 3.75 -66.84
N ARG A 564 -68.85 2.54 -67.16
CA ARG A 564 -69.41 1.73 -68.26
C ARG A 564 -70.86 1.32 -68.02
N SER A 565 -71.23 0.96 -66.80
CA SER A 565 -72.63 0.67 -66.46
C SER A 565 -73.53 1.90 -66.64
N ASN A 566 -73.05 3.10 -66.32
CA ASN A 566 -73.77 4.35 -66.58
C ASN A 566 -73.88 4.66 -68.09
N GLU A 567 -72.89 4.33 -68.92
CA GLU A 567 -73.01 4.40 -70.38
C GLU A 567 -74.07 3.44 -70.91
N ILE A 568 -74.06 2.18 -70.46
CA ILE A 568 -75.06 1.18 -70.86
C ILE A 568 -76.47 1.62 -70.43
N SER A 569 -76.63 2.17 -69.23
CA SER A 569 -77.92 2.73 -68.76
C SER A 569 -78.48 3.81 -69.70
N LYS A 570 -77.64 4.73 -70.21
CA LYS A 570 -78.02 5.73 -71.21
C LYS A 570 -78.45 5.09 -72.54
N ILE A 571 -77.77 4.02 -72.98
CA ILE A 571 -78.12 3.28 -74.20
C ILE A 571 -79.47 2.56 -74.03
N ILE A 572 -79.68 1.88 -72.90
CA ILE A 572 -80.95 1.19 -72.60
C ILE A 572 -82.12 2.19 -72.53
N LYS A 573 -81.92 3.37 -71.92
CA LYS A 573 -82.92 4.44 -71.93
C LYS A 573 -83.25 4.90 -73.36
N THR A 574 -82.24 5.03 -74.22
CA THR A 574 -82.45 5.36 -75.65
C THR A 574 -83.24 4.26 -76.38
N ILE A 575 -83.06 2.99 -76.00
CA ILE A 575 -83.83 1.85 -76.54
C ILE A 575 -85.28 1.87 -76.03
N ASP A 576 -85.52 2.22 -74.76
CA ASP A 576 -86.88 2.42 -74.20
C ASP A 576 -87.61 3.55 -74.94
N ASP A 577 -86.94 4.69 -75.17
CA ASP A 577 -87.45 5.81 -75.96
C ASP A 577 -87.77 5.41 -77.41
N ILE A 578 -86.91 4.64 -78.08
CA ILE A 578 -87.15 4.13 -79.45
C ILE A 578 -88.32 3.14 -79.47
N ALA A 579 -88.41 2.23 -78.49
CA ALA A 579 -89.50 1.27 -78.37
C ALA A 579 -90.84 1.99 -78.15
N PHE A 580 -90.87 3.00 -77.27
CA PHE A 580 -92.05 3.84 -77.05
C PHE A 580 -92.45 4.60 -78.33
N GLN A 581 -91.51 5.24 -79.03
CA GLN A 581 -91.78 5.91 -80.32
C GLN A 581 -92.30 4.94 -81.38
N THR A 582 -91.74 3.72 -81.45
CA THR A 582 -92.17 2.66 -82.39
C THR A 582 -93.60 2.21 -82.09
N ASN A 583 -93.98 2.08 -80.81
CA ASN A 583 -95.34 1.75 -80.40
C ASN A 583 -96.34 2.86 -80.74
N ILE A 584 -95.95 4.14 -80.63
CA ILE A 584 -96.80 5.28 -81.08
C ILE A 584 -96.92 5.31 -82.61
N LEU A 585 -95.83 5.05 -83.34
CA LEU A 585 -95.84 4.96 -84.80
C LEU A 585 -96.72 3.80 -85.30
N SER A 586 -96.65 2.64 -84.65
CA SER A 586 -97.47 1.48 -85.00
C SER A 586 -98.94 1.70 -84.66
N LEU A 587 -99.26 2.34 -83.53
CA LEU A 587 -100.63 2.74 -83.19
C LEU A 587 -101.20 3.71 -84.23
N ASN A 588 -100.43 4.72 -84.65
CA ASN A 588 -100.83 5.64 -85.73
C ASN A 588 -101.04 4.90 -87.07
N ALA A 589 -100.17 3.94 -87.39
CA ALA A 589 -100.31 3.10 -88.59
C ALA A 589 -101.54 2.18 -88.53
N ALA A 590 -101.86 1.61 -87.37
CA ALA A 590 -103.06 0.80 -87.14
C ALA A 590 -104.35 1.63 -87.29
N ILE A 591 -104.36 2.86 -86.78
CA ILE A 591 -105.47 3.82 -86.95
C ILE A 591 -105.69 4.14 -88.43
N GLU A 592 -104.63 4.48 -89.18
CA GLU A 592 -104.77 4.85 -90.60
C GLU A 592 -105.08 3.61 -91.47
N ALA A 593 -104.60 2.42 -91.10
CA ALA A 593 -104.98 1.16 -91.73
C ALA A 593 -106.46 0.80 -91.50
N ALA A 594 -107.00 1.06 -90.29
CA ALA A 594 -108.42 0.92 -90.00
C ALA A 594 -109.26 1.94 -90.82
N ARG A 595 -108.74 3.16 -91.00
CA ARG A 595 -109.36 4.22 -91.82
C ARG A 595 -109.40 3.88 -93.31
N ALA A 596 -108.45 3.10 -93.81
CA ALA A 596 -108.42 2.56 -95.18
C ALA A 596 -109.36 1.35 -95.42
N GLY A 597 -110.09 0.89 -94.40
CA GLY A 597 -111.15 -0.10 -94.53
C GLY A 597 -110.67 -1.46 -95.04
N SER A 598 -111.31 -2.01 -96.07
CA SER A 598 -111.02 -3.35 -96.60
C SER A 598 -109.62 -3.47 -97.21
N ALA A 599 -109.06 -2.38 -97.77
CA ALA A 599 -107.72 -2.37 -98.36
C ALA A 599 -106.60 -2.33 -97.30
N GLY A 600 -106.88 -1.80 -96.09
CA GLY A 600 -105.90 -1.63 -95.02
C GLY A 600 -105.67 -2.87 -94.15
N LYS A 601 -106.48 -3.93 -94.27
CA LYS A 601 -106.46 -5.08 -93.35
C LYS A 601 -105.09 -5.76 -93.19
N GLY A 602 -104.32 -5.89 -94.27
CA GLY A 602 -102.96 -6.45 -94.21
C GLY A 602 -101.98 -5.57 -93.44
N PHE A 603 -102.08 -4.24 -93.61
CA PHE A 603 -101.26 -3.27 -92.87
C PHE A 603 -101.65 -3.17 -91.40
N ALA A 604 -102.93 -3.31 -91.05
CA ALA A 604 -103.40 -3.30 -89.67
C ALA A 604 -102.78 -4.44 -88.84
N VAL A 605 -102.77 -5.67 -89.37
CA VAL A 605 -102.15 -6.83 -88.69
C VAL A 605 -100.64 -6.63 -88.48
N VAL A 606 -99.93 -6.05 -89.46
CA VAL A 606 -98.50 -5.73 -89.31
C VAL A 606 -98.29 -4.63 -88.28
N ALA A 607 -99.15 -3.61 -88.24
CA ALA A 607 -99.06 -2.52 -87.27
C ALA A 607 -99.32 -2.97 -85.82
N ASP A 608 -100.31 -3.85 -85.61
CA ASP A 608 -100.59 -4.44 -84.29
C ASP A 608 -99.43 -5.33 -83.83
N GLU A 609 -98.83 -6.14 -84.72
CA GLU A 609 -97.68 -6.99 -84.37
C GLU A 609 -96.42 -6.15 -84.08
N VAL A 610 -96.16 -5.08 -84.84
CA VAL A 610 -95.08 -4.12 -84.55
C VAL A 610 -95.31 -3.42 -83.22
N GLY A 611 -96.55 -3.08 -82.85
CA GLY A 611 -96.88 -2.51 -81.54
C GLY A 611 -96.65 -3.48 -80.39
N ASN A 612 -97.09 -4.73 -80.54
CA ASN A 612 -96.82 -5.78 -79.57
C ASN A 612 -95.32 -6.06 -79.41
N LEU A 613 -94.55 -6.04 -80.50
CA LEU A 613 -93.10 -6.18 -80.46
C LEU A 613 -92.45 -4.97 -79.76
N ALA A 614 -92.86 -3.76 -80.10
CA ALA A 614 -92.36 -2.52 -79.49
C ALA A 614 -92.63 -2.49 -77.97
N LYS A 615 -93.83 -2.89 -77.53
CA LYS A 615 -94.17 -3.02 -76.10
C LYS A 615 -93.29 -4.06 -75.38
N LYS A 616 -93.03 -5.21 -76.01
CA LYS A 616 -92.10 -6.22 -75.48
C LYS A 616 -90.65 -5.72 -75.41
N SER A 617 -90.20 -4.96 -76.41
CA SER A 617 -88.88 -4.30 -76.38
C SER A 617 -88.78 -3.26 -75.26
N GLN A 618 -89.86 -2.51 -74.99
CA GLN A 618 -89.95 -1.57 -73.89
C GLN A 618 -89.85 -2.27 -72.52
N GLU A 619 -90.64 -3.33 -72.32
CA GLU A 619 -90.59 -4.15 -71.10
C GLU A 619 -89.20 -4.80 -70.89
N ALA A 620 -88.56 -5.29 -71.96
CA ALA A 620 -87.21 -5.82 -71.90
C ALA A 620 -86.16 -4.74 -71.59
N ALA A 621 -86.30 -3.52 -72.13
CA ALA A 621 -85.42 -2.40 -71.81
C ALA A 621 -85.54 -1.99 -70.34
N GLN A 622 -86.75 -1.90 -69.80
CA GLN A 622 -86.99 -1.55 -68.39
C GLN A 622 -86.43 -2.60 -67.43
N ASN A 623 -86.64 -3.89 -67.71
CA ASN A 623 -86.03 -4.97 -66.93
C ASN A 623 -84.49 -4.94 -67.00
N THR A 624 -83.91 -4.57 -68.15
CA THR A 624 -82.45 -4.42 -68.30
C THR A 624 -81.93 -3.20 -67.53
N ALA A 625 -82.69 -2.10 -67.49
CA ALA A 625 -82.33 -0.91 -66.72
C ALA A 625 -82.26 -1.20 -65.22
N LEU A 626 -83.22 -1.94 -64.67
CA LEU A 626 -83.21 -2.40 -63.27
C LEU A 626 -81.97 -3.25 -62.95
N LEU A 627 -81.63 -4.22 -63.81
CA LEU A 627 -80.43 -5.05 -63.64
C LEU A 627 -79.13 -4.23 -63.67
N ILE A 628 -79.08 -3.15 -64.46
CA ILE A 628 -77.93 -2.23 -64.49
C ILE A 628 -77.85 -1.40 -63.21
N GLU A 629 -78.98 -0.92 -62.68
CA GLU A 629 -79.05 -0.20 -61.40
C GLU A 629 -78.58 -1.08 -60.23
N GLU A 630 -79.10 -2.32 -60.13
CA GLU A 630 -78.63 -3.32 -59.15
C GLU A 630 -77.12 -3.63 -59.30
N THR A 631 -76.61 -3.66 -60.54
CA THR A 631 -75.19 -3.86 -60.82
C THR A 631 -74.35 -2.67 -60.36
N ILE A 632 -74.78 -1.43 -60.60
CA ILE A 632 -74.09 -0.21 -60.14
C ILE A 632 -74.01 -0.21 -58.61
N GLU A 633 -75.10 -0.52 -57.91
CA GLU A 633 -75.06 -0.63 -56.45
C GLU A 633 -74.10 -1.74 -55.98
N ALA A 634 -74.09 -2.89 -56.64
CA ALA A 634 -73.22 -4.01 -56.27
C ALA A 634 -71.74 -3.65 -56.42
N VAL A 635 -71.38 -2.96 -57.50
CA VAL A 635 -70.02 -2.48 -57.78
C VAL A 635 -69.62 -1.37 -56.79
N GLN A 636 -70.51 -0.43 -56.47
CA GLN A 636 -70.26 0.58 -55.43
C GLN A 636 -70.06 -0.03 -54.04
N ARG A 637 -70.80 -1.10 -53.70
CA ARG A 637 -70.54 -1.89 -52.48
C ARG A 637 -69.16 -2.55 -52.53
N GLY A 638 -68.76 -3.10 -53.68
CA GLY A 638 -67.44 -3.67 -53.91
C GLY A 638 -66.30 -2.66 -53.75
N GLY A 639 -66.43 -1.46 -54.34
CA GLY A 639 -65.47 -0.37 -54.21
C GLY A 639 -65.25 0.05 -52.75
N ARG A 640 -66.32 0.21 -51.97
CA ARG A 640 -66.20 0.54 -50.53
C ARG A 640 -65.46 -0.55 -49.74
N ILE A 641 -65.75 -1.82 -50.01
CA ILE A 641 -65.05 -2.94 -49.37
C ILE A 641 -63.56 -2.96 -49.76
N SER A 642 -63.22 -2.57 -51.00
CA SER A 642 -61.83 -2.39 -51.45
C SER A 642 -61.11 -1.31 -50.64
N GLU A 643 -61.75 -0.16 -50.45
CA GLU A 643 -61.21 0.97 -49.69
C GLU A 643 -60.98 0.62 -48.21
N GLU A 644 -62.00 0.05 -47.54
CA GLU A 644 -61.92 -0.44 -46.16
C GLU A 644 -60.82 -1.51 -45.98
N THR A 645 -60.59 -2.34 -47.01
CA THR A 645 -59.50 -3.33 -47.02
C THR A 645 -58.13 -2.67 -47.18
N ALA A 646 -58.00 -1.64 -48.02
CA ALA A 646 -56.76 -0.87 -48.19
C ALA A 646 -56.37 -0.12 -46.89
N GLU A 647 -57.34 0.48 -46.20
CA GLU A 647 -57.12 1.09 -44.88
C GLU A 647 -56.63 0.06 -43.83
N ALA A 648 -57.23 -1.13 -43.81
CA ALA A 648 -56.81 -2.21 -42.93
C ALA A 648 -55.36 -2.67 -43.23
N LEU A 649 -54.99 -2.80 -44.50
CA LEU A 649 -53.62 -3.14 -44.93
C LEU A 649 -52.60 -2.04 -44.58
N ASN A 650 -52.96 -0.75 -44.69
CA ASN A 650 -52.14 0.35 -44.19
C ASN A 650 -51.86 0.22 -42.68
N SER A 651 -52.89 -0.09 -41.87
CA SER A 651 -52.69 -0.30 -40.42
C SER A 651 -51.82 -1.53 -40.10
N VAL A 652 -51.86 -2.58 -40.93
CA VAL A 652 -50.93 -3.72 -40.80
C VAL A 652 -49.49 -3.28 -41.12
N THR A 653 -49.30 -2.44 -42.15
CA THR A 653 -47.97 -1.93 -42.55
C THR A 653 -47.33 -1.12 -41.42
N GLU A 654 -48.07 -0.20 -40.81
CA GLU A 654 -47.60 0.61 -39.66
C GLU A 654 -47.19 -0.29 -38.48
N LYS A 655 -47.98 -1.33 -38.18
CA LYS A 655 -47.67 -2.29 -37.11
C LYS A 655 -46.45 -3.15 -37.43
N SER A 656 -46.26 -3.57 -38.69
CA SER A 656 -45.05 -4.31 -39.11
C SER A 656 -43.78 -3.47 -38.99
N LEU A 657 -43.83 -2.18 -39.35
CA LEU A 657 -42.71 -1.25 -39.14
C LEU A 657 -42.37 -1.13 -37.64
N LYS A 658 -43.40 -1.00 -36.79
CA LYS A 658 -43.19 -0.96 -35.33
C LYS A 658 -42.62 -2.27 -34.75
N ILE A 659 -42.99 -3.42 -35.31
CA ILE A 659 -42.40 -4.72 -34.95
C ILE A 659 -40.92 -4.75 -35.34
N THR A 660 -40.58 -4.32 -36.55
CA THR A 660 -39.19 -4.25 -37.05
C THR A 660 -38.31 -3.42 -36.11
N ASN A 661 -38.73 -2.19 -35.77
CA ASN A 661 -38.00 -1.33 -34.84
C ASN A 661 -37.78 -1.98 -33.46
N LEU A 662 -38.82 -2.60 -32.87
CA LEU A 662 -38.72 -3.28 -31.58
C LEU A 662 -37.78 -4.50 -31.62
N VAL A 663 -37.70 -5.18 -32.77
CA VAL A 663 -36.81 -6.32 -32.97
C VAL A 663 -35.36 -5.87 -33.14
N ASP A 664 -35.13 -4.74 -33.80
CA ASP A 664 -33.80 -4.12 -33.89
C ASP A 664 -33.32 -3.64 -32.50
N GLU A 665 -34.19 -3.02 -31.70
CA GLU A 665 -33.92 -2.69 -30.28
C GLU A 665 -33.54 -3.93 -29.45
N ILE A 666 -34.19 -5.08 -29.67
CA ILE A 666 -33.84 -6.36 -29.02
C ILE A 666 -32.46 -6.85 -29.48
N SER A 667 -32.12 -6.68 -30.76
CA SER A 667 -30.80 -7.06 -31.29
C SER A 667 -29.68 -6.23 -30.68
N ASP A 668 -29.87 -4.91 -30.56
CA ASP A 668 -28.91 -4.01 -29.92
C ASP A 668 -28.76 -4.28 -28.42
N ALA A 669 -29.88 -4.48 -27.70
CA ALA A 669 -29.85 -4.87 -26.29
C ALA A 669 -29.14 -6.23 -26.08
N SER A 670 -29.33 -7.19 -26.99
CA SER A 670 -28.62 -8.48 -26.96
C SER A 670 -27.11 -8.32 -27.17
N ASN A 671 -26.70 -7.45 -28.10
CA ASN A 671 -25.28 -7.15 -28.31
C ASN A 671 -24.64 -6.50 -27.07
N GLU A 672 -25.36 -5.61 -26.37
CA GLU A 672 -24.87 -5.00 -25.13
C GLU A 672 -24.80 -6.02 -23.97
N GLN A 673 -25.79 -6.90 -23.85
CA GLN A 673 -25.74 -8.03 -22.91
C GLN A 673 -24.54 -8.94 -23.17
N ALA A 674 -24.19 -9.22 -24.43
CA ALA A 674 -23.01 -10.02 -24.77
C ALA A 674 -21.69 -9.38 -24.29
N LYS A 675 -21.55 -8.04 -24.39
CA LYS A 675 -20.40 -7.32 -23.82
C LYS A 675 -20.38 -7.41 -22.29
N GLY A 676 -21.53 -7.22 -21.64
CA GLY A 676 -21.65 -7.33 -20.19
C GLY A 676 -21.27 -8.71 -19.67
N VAL A 677 -21.70 -9.79 -20.35
CA VAL A 677 -21.29 -11.16 -20.03
C VAL A 677 -19.79 -11.36 -20.22
N ALA A 678 -19.19 -10.83 -21.29
CA ALA A 678 -17.74 -10.92 -21.48
C ALA A 678 -16.93 -10.26 -20.34
N GLN A 679 -17.38 -9.11 -19.83
CA GLN A 679 -16.78 -8.46 -18.66
C GLN A 679 -16.97 -9.27 -17.36
N VAL A 680 -18.14 -9.92 -17.19
CA VAL A 680 -18.37 -10.83 -16.06
C VAL A 680 -17.45 -12.05 -16.14
N THR A 681 -17.24 -12.63 -17.32
CA THR A 681 -16.29 -13.74 -17.52
C THR A 681 -14.86 -13.34 -17.15
N GLU A 682 -14.40 -12.16 -17.55
CA GLU A 682 -13.08 -11.65 -17.15
C GLU A 682 -12.97 -11.49 -15.62
N GLY A 683 -14.04 -11.01 -14.96
CA GLY A 683 -14.11 -10.96 -13.50
C GLY A 683 -14.07 -12.34 -12.83
N ILE A 684 -14.67 -13.37 -13.43
CA ILE A 684 -14.63 -14.76 -12.96
C ILE A 684 -13.19 -15.31 -13.07
N ASP A 685 -12.48 -15.03 -14.15
CA ASP A 685 -11.07 -15.44 -14.32
C ASP A 685 -10.15 -14.79 -13.26
N GLN A 686 -10.38 -13.51 -12.94
CA GLN A 686 -9.68 -12.83 -11.83
C GLN A 686 -9.97 -13.48 -10.47
N ILE A 687 -11.23 -13.84 -10.19
CA ILE A 687 -11.61 -14.57 -8.97
C ILE A 687 -10.91 -15.94 -8.92
N SER A 688 -10.86 -16.68 -10.04
CA SER A 688 -10.17 -17.97 -10.15
C SER A 688 -8.68 -17.87 -9.77
N SER A 689 -7.99 -16.83 -10.24
CA SER A 689 -6.59 -16.55 -9.87
C SER A 689 -6.40 -16.29 -8.36
N VAL A 690 -7.32 -15.53 -7.74
CA VAL A 690 -7.32 -15.29 -6.29
C VAL A 690 -7.59 -16.57 -5.51
N VAL A 691 -8.52 -17.42 -5.96
CA VAL A 691 -8.83 -18.71 -5.33
C VAL A 691 -7.63 -19.67 -5.38
N GLN A 692 -6.93 -19.76 -6.51
CA GLN A 692 -5.68 -20.53 -6.61
C GLN A 692 -4.60 -19.99 -5.66
N THR A 693 -4.43 -18.67 -5.60
CA THR A 693 -3.48 -18.00 -4.70
C THR A 693 -3.79 -18.27 -3.23
N ASN A 694 -5.08 -18.23 -2.85
CA ASN A 694 -5.53 -18.57 -1.50
C ASN A 694 -5.22 -20.03 -1.16
N SER A 695 -5.49 -20.97 -2.06
CA SER A 695 -5.20 -22.40 -1.86
C SER A 695 -3.70 -22.66 -1.66
N ALA A 696 -2.84 -22.07 -2.51
CA ALA A 696 -1.38 -22.17 -2.40
C ALA A 696 -0.85 -21.56 -1.09
N THR A 697 -1.31 -20.34 -0.76
CA THR A 697 -0.91 -19.63 0.48
C THR A 697 -1.36 -20.39 1.72
N ALA A 698 -2.54 -21.01 1.68
CA ALA A 698 -3.08 -21.84 2.76
C ALA A 698 -2.26 -23.13 2.95
N GLN A 699 -1.89 -23.82 1.87
CA GLN A 699 -1.00 -24.99 1.94
C GLN A 699 0.38 -24.63 2.53
N GLN A 700 0.97 -23.51 2.09
CA GLN A 700 2.23 -23.00 2.64
C GLN A 700 2.10 -22.62 4.12
N SER A 701 1.00 -21.99 4.52
CA SER A 701 0.72 -21.62 5.91
C SER A 701 0.58 -22.85 6.82
N ALA A 702 -0.09 -23.90 6.33
CA ALA A 702 -0.20 -25.17 7.06
C ALA A 702 1.16 -25.85 7.25
N ALA A 703 2.01 -25.87 6.21
CA ALA A 703 3.35 -26.44 6.29
C ALA A 703 4.25 -25.66 7.27
N ALA A 704 4.27 -24.32 7.18
CA ALA A 704 5.04 -23.48 8.10
C ALA A 704 4.55 -23.61 9.56
N ALA A 705 3.24 -23.77 9.76
CA ALA A 705 2.67 -24.01 11.08
C ALA A 705 3.04 -25.40 11.65
N GLN A 706 3.08 -26.44 10.81
CA GLN A 706 3.60 -27.76 11.21
C GLN A 706 5.07 -27.70 11.60
N GLU A 707 5.89 -26.92 10.89
CA GLU A 707 7.29 -26.68 11.24
C GLU A 707 7.43 -25.95 12.59
N LEU A 708 6.64 -24.89 12.83
CA LEU A 708 6.63 -24.16 14.11
C LEU A 708 6.20 -25.05 15.28
N SER A 709 5.22 -25.94 15.10
CA SER A 709 4.85 -26.95 16.10
C SER A 709 6.02 -27.92 16.34
N GLY A 710 6.72 -28.36 15.29
CA GLY A 710 7.94 -29.16 15.40
C GLY A 710 9.03 -28.47 16.24
N GLN A 711 9.33 -27.20 15.96
CA GLN A 711 10.32 -26.42 16.70
C GLN A 711 9.92 -26.19 18.16
N ALA A 712 8.63 -25.95 18.44
CA ALA A 712 8.12 -25.83 19.80
C ALA A 712 8.25 -27.13 20.59
N ASN A 713 8.01 -28.29 19.96
CA ASN A 713 8.23 -29.60 20.57
C ASN A 713 9.72 -29.86 20.85
N ILE A 714 10.62 -29.51 19.92
CA ILE A 714 12.08 -29.59 20.15
C ILE A 714 12.50 -28.72 21.34
N LEU A 715 11.96 -27.51 21.47
CA LEU A 715 12.25 -26.61 22.59
C LEU A 715 11.72 -27.19 23.92
N ASN A 716 10.53 -27.79 23.92
CA ASN A 716 9.99 -28.51 25.08
C ASN A 716 10.88 -29.70 25.49
N ASP A 717 11.35 -30.50 24.53
CA ASP A 717 12.28 -31.62 24.78
C ASP A 717 13.65 -31.17 25.30
N LEU A 718 14.13 -29.99 24.89
CA LEU A 718 15.33 -29.38 25.46
C LEU A 718 15.11 -28.94 26.91
N VAL A 719 13.94 -28.38 27.25
CA VAL A 719 13.59 -28.01 28.63
C VAL A 719 13.32 -29.23 29.51
N ASN A 720 12.76 -30.31 28.97
CA ASN A 720 12.50 -31.57 29.68
C ASN A 720 13.78 -32.27 30.19
N LYS A 721 14.97 -31.85 29.75
CA LYS A 721 16.26 -32.29 30.30
C LYS A 721 16.55 -31.72 31.69
N PHE A 722 15.83 -30.66 32.11
CA PHE A 722 15.99 -30.01 33.41
C PHE A 722 14.90 -30.49 34.39
N GLN A 723 15.29 -30.75 35.64
CA GLN A 723 14.34 -31.13 36.70
C GLN A 723 13.82 -29.86 37.37
N LEU A 724 12.58 -29.48 37.06
CA LEU A 724 12.00 -28.21 37.51
C LEU A 724 11.15 -28.36 38.79
N LYS A 725 11.36 -27.46 39.74
CA LYS A 725 10.53 -27.26 40.94
C LYS A 725 9.24 -26.53 40.58
N GLY A 726 8.13 -26.98 41.16
CA GLY A 726 6.80 -26.43 40.89
C GLY A 726 5.99 -27.19 39.84
N VAL A 727 6.53 -28.27 39.26
CA VAL A 727 5.75 -29.24 38.47
C VAL A 727 4.89 -30.10 39.41
N ALA A 728 3.87 -29.48 39.99
CA ALA A 728 2.78 -30.22 40.60
C ALA A 728 2.09 -31.02 39.50
N SER A 729 2.16 -32.35 39.60
CA SER A 729 1.54 -33.28 38.65
C SER A 729 0.01 -33.18 38.72
N THR A 730 -0.53 -32.20 37.99
CA THR A 730 -1.96 -32.03 37.75
C THR A 730 -2.30 -32.29 36.28
N TYR A 731 -1.53 -33.15 35.62
CA TYR A 731 -2.02 -33.91 34.47
C TYR A 731 -2.97 -35.01 34.97
N SER A 732 -4.10 -34.58 35.52
CA SER A 732 -5.30 -35.40 35.51
C SER A 732 -5.68 -35.59 34.05
N SER A 733 -5.66 -36.84 33.58
CA SER A 733 -5.95 -37.21 32.20
C SER A 733 -7.44 -37.10 31.87
N SER A 734 -7.99 -35.89 32.02
CA SER A 734 -9.27 -35.55 31.41
C SER A 734 -9.07 -35.56 29.90
N LYS A 735 -9.53 -36.65 29.25
CA LYS A 735 -9.78 -36.68 27.81
C LYS A 735 -10.79 -35.58 27.50
N LYS A 736 -10.33 -34.38 27.18
CA LYS A 736 -11.18 -33.38 26.53
C LYS A 736 -11.63 -34.01 25.22
N LYS A 737 -12.95 -34.21 25.09
CA LYS A 737 -13.56 -34.51 23.78
C LYS A 737 -13.07 -33.46 22.79
N LYS A 738 -12.83 -33.86 21.53
CA LYS A 738 -12.82 -32.91 20.42
C LYS A 738 -14.05 -32.02 20.58
N ALA A 739 -13.84 -30.72 20.80
CA ALA A 739 -14.86 -29.75 20.46
C ALA A 739 -14.86 -29.74 18.93
N GLU A 740 -15.85 -30.40 18.36
CA GLU A 740 -16.09 -30.37 16.93
C GLU A 740 -16.36 -28.91 16.57
N TYR A 741 -15.41 -28.28 15.88
CA TYR A 741 -15.62 -26.95 15.33
C TYR A 741 -16.65 -27.08 14.22
N VAL A 742 -17.91 -26.87 14.58
CA VAL A 742 -18.98 -26.63 13.62
C VAL A 742 -18.76 -25.18 13.16
N PRO A 743 -18.31 -24.92 11.92
CA PRO A 743 -18.30 -23.56 11.40
C PRO A 743 -19.71 -22.99 11.46
N PRO A 744 -19.89 -21.66 11.57
CA PRO A 744 -21.20 -21.07 11.42
C PRO A 744 -21.72 -21.43 10.03
N VAL A 745 -22.68 -22.35 9.98
CA VAL A 745 -23.43 -22.66 8.76
C VAL A 745 -24.05 -21.35 8.31
N MET A 746 -23.58 -20.82 7.19
CA MET A 746 -24.43 -19.91 6.41
C MET A 746 -25.61 -20.75 5.98
N THR A 747 -26.73 -20.59 6.67
CA THR A 747 -27.96 -21.26 6.33
C THR A 747 -28.41 -20.73 4.97
N ASP A 748 -28.46 -21.62 3.98
CA ASP A 748 -29.20 -21.40 2.73
C ASP A 748 -30.71 -21.29 3.03
N GLU A 749 -31.12 -20.19 3.66
CA GLU A 749 -32.50 -19.71 3.61
C GLU A 749 -32.75 -18.97 2.29
N ASN A 750 -32.41 -19.62 1.18
CA ASN A 750 -33.09 -19.39 -0.10
C ASN A 750 -33.03 -20.60 -1.04
N THR A 751 -33.34 -21.79 -0.51
CA THR A 751 -33.62 -22.97 -1.34
C THR A 751 -34.92 -22.77 -2.13
N ASN A 752 -34.80 -22.30 -3.36
CA ASN A 752 -35.81 -22.52 -4.39
C ASN A 752 -35.19 -22.88 -5.74
N SER A 753 -34.50 -24.02 -5.76
CA SER A 753 -34.13 -24.74 -6.97
C SER A 753 -34.05 -26.24 -6.65
N ASP A 754 -35.17 -26.95 -6.83
CA ASP A 754 -35.19 -28.41 -6.77
C ASP A 754 -34.34 -28.99 -7.92
N TYR A 755 -33.16 -29.52 -7.59
CA TYR A 755 -32.34 -30.26 -8.55
C TYR A 755 -32.96 -31.63 -8.84
N ILE A 756 -33.56 -31.79 -10.01
CA ILE A 756 -34.07 -33.08 -10.50
C ILE A 756 -32.92 -33.81 -11.21
N PRO A 757 -32.55 -35.04 -10.80
CA PRO A 757 -31.47 -35.78 -11.45
C PRO A 757 -31.90 -36.30 -12.83
N ASP A 758 -31.04 -36.09 -13.81
CA ASP A 758 -31.30 -36.37 -15.22
C ASP A 758 -31.34 -37.89 -15.52
N SER A 759 -32.54 -38.44 -15.77
CA SER A 759 -32.69 -39.74 -16.41
C SER A 759 -34.05 -39.93 -17.10
N ALA A 760 -34.00 -40.63 -18.24
CA ALA A 760 -35.13 -41.10 -19.06
C ALA A 760 -35.85 -40.08 -19.98
N TYR A 761 -35.27 -39.90 -21.18
CA TYR A 761 -36.02 -39.52 -22.39
C TYR A 761 -37.28 -40.40 -22.61
N LYS A 762 -38.47 -39.79 -22.68
CA LYS A 762 -39.62 -40.31 -23.47
C LYS A 762 -40.68 -39.24 -23.76
N LYS A 763 -41.24 -39.29 -24.97
CA LYS A 763 -42.20 -38.33 -25.56
C LYS A 763 -43.60 -38.39 -24.91
N ALA A 764 -44.30 -37.25 -24.78
CA ALA A 764 -45.69 -37.04 -25.26
C ALA A 764 -46.24 -35.59 -25.08
N ASN A 765 -47.21 -35.24 -25.93
CA ASN A 765 -47.99 -34.00 -26.13
C ASN A 765 -48.61 -33.23 -24.90
N VAL A 766 -48.58 -31.88 -24.97
CA VAL A 766 -49.72 -30.87 -25.05
C VAL A 766 -50.99 -31.09 -24.16
N PRO A 767 -51.67 -30.08 -23.52
CA PRO A 767 -51.75 -28.62 -23.83
C PRO A 767 -51.65 -27.58 -22.67
N VAL A 768 -51.72 -26.30 -23.07
CA VAL A 768 -51.77 -25.02 -22.31
C VAL A 768 -53.12 -24.73 -21.60
N PRO A 769 -53.13 -23.96 -20.50
CA PRO A 769 -54.21 -22.99 -20.21
C PRO A 769 -53.76 -21.51 -20.09
N LYS A 770 -54.72 -20.59 -20.19
CA LYS A 770 -54.57 -19.13 -20.47
C LYS A 770 -54.85 -18.21 -19.27
N LYS A 771 -54.17 -17.04 -19.26
CA LYS A 771 -54.58 -15.73 -18.67
C LYS A 771 -54.71 -15.70 -17.12
N THR A 772 -54.57 -14.58 -16.40
CA THR A 772 -54.97 -13.16 -16.65
C THR A 772 -54.08 -12.12 -15.94
N ALA A 773 -53.94 -10.93 -16.53
CA ALA A 773 -53.74 -9.64 -15.83
C ALA A 773 -55.11 -8.90 -15.74
N PRO A 774 -55.34 -7.80 -14.97
CA PRO A 774 -54.58 -6.53 -14.90
C PRO A 774 -54.21 -6.16 -13.42
N ALA A 775 -53.90 -4.93 -12.96
CA ALA A 775 -53.99 -3.56 -13.49
C ALA A 775 -52.94 -2.59 -12.89
N SER A 776 -53.09 -1.28 -13.12
CA SER A 776 -52.16 -0.19 -12.76
C SER A 776 -52.79 0.95 -11.93
N ALA A 777 -52.03 1.56 -11.01
CA ALA A 777 -52.02 2.97 -10.56
C ALA A 777 -51.39 3.06 -9.14
N GLY A 778 -50.65 4.08 -8.70
CA GLY A 778 -50.18 5.31 -9.35
C GLY A 778 -50.16 6.49 -8.36
N SER A 779 -48.98 6.98 -7.94
CA SER A 779 -48.71 8.36 -7.45
C SER A 779 -47.32 8.52 -6.80
N LYS A 780 -46.75 9.72 -6.99
CA LYS A 780 -45.56 10.34 -6.36
C LYS A 780 -46.05 11.71 -5.79
N PRO A 781 -45.22 12.61 -5.21
CA PRO A 781 -44.21 12.45 -4.15
C PRO A 781 -44.31 13.58 -3.08
N VAL A 782 -43.71 13.45 -1.88
CA VAL A 782 -43.35 14.62 -1.04
C VAL A 782 -42.06 14.34 -0.25
N ALA A 783 -41.18 15.33 -0.12
CA ALA A 783 -39.96 15.29 0.67
C ALA A 783 -40.05 16.15 1.94
N ALA A 784 -39.38 15.76 3.04
CA ALA A 784 -39.02 16.64 4.15
C ALA A 784 -37.89 16.05 5.02
N SER A 785 -36.78 16.78 5.12
CA SER A 785 -35.96 16.94 6.34
C SER A 785 -36.43 18.24 7.04
N PRO A 786 -36.07 18.57 8.30
CA PRO A 786 -34.86 18.16 9.06
C PRO A 786 -35.05 17.86 10.57
N ALA A 787 -33.97 17.49 11.28
CA ALA A 787 -33.47 18.14 12.52
C ALA A 787 -32.48 17.27 13.31
N THR A 788 -31.38 17.87 13.78
CA THR A 788 -30.48 17.33 14.83
C THR A 788 -30.85 17.97 16.19
N PRO A 789 -30.52 17.37 17.36
CA PRO A 789 -29.38 17.93 18.10
C PRO A 789 -28.55 16.98 19.01
N ALA A 790 -27.26 17.33 19.16
CA ALA A 790 -26.42 17.32 20.39
C ALA A 790 -26.16 16.04 21.25
N ALA A 791 -24.97 15.45 21.04
CA ALA A 791 -23.78 15.42 21.95
C ALA A 791 -23.76 14.76 23.36
N SER A 792 -22.52 14.41 23.79
CA SER A 792 -22.05 13.89 25.12
C SER A 792 -22.07 12.35 25.27
N SER A 793 -21.04 11.62 25.75
CA SER A 793 -19.66 11.97 26.19
C SER A 793 -18.74 10.73 26.36
N ALA A 794 -17.42 10.97 26.25
CA ALA A 794 -16.27 10.27 26.89
C ALA A 794 -15.71 8.90 26.40
N LYS A 795 -14.38 8.92 26.22
CA LYS A 795 -13.34 7.86 26.02
C LYS A 795 -12.99 7.15 27.38
N PRO A 796 -12.03 6.16 27.54
CA PRO A 796 -10.78 5.93 26.77
C PRO A 796 -10.21 4.47 26.62
N VAL A 797 -8.95 4.37 26.10
CA VAL A 797 -7.92 3.27 26.20
C VAL A 797 -8.00 2.10 25.18
N ALA A 798 -6.94 1.60 24.51
CA ALA A 798 -5.58 2.09 24.12
C ALA A 798 -4.87 1.13 23.10
N SER A 799 -3.69 1.55 22.57
CA SER A 799 -2.54 0.75 22.01
C SER A 799 -2.73 -0.16 20.77
N LYS A 800 -2.07 0.16 19.63
CA LYS A 800 -0.81 -0.45 19.06
C LYS A 800 -0.97 -1.92 18.59
N ALA A 801 -1.09 -2.23 17.28
CA ALA A 801 -0.06 -2.29 16.20
C ALA A 801 0.85 -3.55 16.26
N PRO A 802 1.41 -4.09 15.14
CA PRO A 802 1.35 -3.66 13.72
C PRO A 802 0.97 -4.79 12.70
N LYS A 803 0.95 -4.46 11.40
CA LYS A 803 1.19 -5.40 10.27
C LYS A 803 2.26 -4.80 9.34
N PRO A 804 3.14 -5.61 8.72
CA PRO A 804 4.21 -5.12 7.86
C PRO A 804 3.71 -4.73 6.45
N LYS A 805 4.48 -3.90 5.75
CA LYS A 805 4.41 -3.74 4.30
C LYS A 805 5.55 -4.52 3.64
N ASN A 806 5.22 -5.11 2.49
CA ASN A 806 5.88 -5.08 1.17
C ASN A 806 7.41 -4.89 1.09
N ASP A 807 8.01 -5.44 0.02
CA ASP A 807 8.56 -4.59 -1.06
C ASP A 807 9.08 -5.41 -2.25
N ALA A 808 8.96 -4.82 -3.44
CA ALA A 808 9.74 -5.05 -4.66
C ALA A 808 9.33 -3.98 -5.70
N PRO A 809 10.14 -3.65 -6.74
CA PRO A 809 11.50 -4.12 -7.06
C PRO A 809 12.51 -2.96 -7.28
N ILE A 810 13.76 -3.29 -7.65
CA ILE A 810 14.60 -2.61 -8.68
C ILE A 810 15.87 -3.46 -8.94
N ALA A 811 16.37 -3.44 -10.18
CA ALA A 811 17.59 -4.14 -10.64
C ALA A 811 18.84 -3.21 -10.59
N GLY A 812 20.10 -3.66 -10.69
CA GLY A 812 20.68 -5.02 -10.81
C GLY A 812 22.20 -4.94 -11.15
N GLY A 813 22.94 -6.06 -11.05
CA GLY A 813 24.37 -6.20 -11.41
C GLY A 813 25.36 -5.57 -10.39
N ASP A 814 26.37 -6.24 -9.83
CA ASP A 814 27.16 -7.36 -10.35
C ASP A 814 27.95 -8.07 -9.21
N SER A 815 28.30 -9.34 -9.42
CA SER A 815 29.32 -10.17 -8.73
C SER A 815 29.73 -9.91 -7.25
N PHE A 816 29.40 -10.82 -6.32
CA PHE A 816 30.39 -11.50 -5.45
C PHE A 816 29.86 -12.83 -4.87
N VAL A 817 30.77 -13.69 -4.42
CA VAL A 817 30.55 -15.08 -3.98
C VAL A 817 30.13 -15.15 -2.51
N PRO A 818 29.17 -16.03 -2.10
CA PRO A 818 28.99 -16.41 -0.71
C PRO A 818 30.00 -17.50 -0.31
N SER A 819 30.93 -17.16 0.58
CA SER A 819 31.74 -18.14 1.30
C SER A 819 31.08 -18.55 2.61
N ASP A 820 31.22 -19.82 2.96
CA ASP A 820 31.14 -20.39 4.31
C ASP A 820 29.77 -20.45 5.02
N MET A 821 29.04 -21.53 4.73
CA MET A 821 28.64 -22.44 5.81
C MET A 821 29.30 -23.79 5.59
N ASP A 822 30.48 -23.95 6.19
CA ASP A 822 31.16 -25.23 6.32
C ASP A 822 30.59 -25.99 7.53
N GLY A 823 30.46 -27.33 7.45
CA GLY A 823 30.20 -28.16 8.64
C GLY A 823 28.81 -28.81 8.80
N MET A 824 28.32 -29.53 7.78
CA MET A 824 27.38 -30.64 8.02
C MET A 824 27.87 -31.91 7.32
N ASP A 825 28.33 -32.89 8.10
CA ASP A 825 28.85 -34.17 7.63
C ASP A 825 27.71 -35.05 7.08
N LEU A 826 27.73 -35.28 5.76
CA LEU A 826 26.76 -36.10 5.04
C LEU A 826 27.37 -37.41 4.50
N THR A 827 28.44 -37.92 5.13
CA THR A 827 29.15 -39.14 4.66
C THR A 827 28.37 -40.46 4.86
N ASN A 828 27.06 -40.42 5.12
CA ASN A 828 26.26 -41.63 5.39
C ASN A 828 24.79 -41.56 4.90
N VAL A 829 24.57 -41.29 3.61
CA VAL A 829 23.26 -41.44 2.95
C VAL A 829 23.34 -42.50 1.85
N ASP A 830 22.45 -43.49 1.93
CA ASP A 830 22.36 -44.64 1.01
C ASP A 830 22.02 -44.21 -0.45
N PRO A 831 22.86 -44.55 -1.45
CA PRO A 831 22.58 -44.30 -2.87
C PRO A 831 21.25 -44.88 -3.38
N ALA A 832 20.65 -45.85 -2.70
CA ALA A 832 19.37 -46.45 -3.08
C ALA A 832 18.13 -45.57 -2.82
N SER A 833 18.29 -44.43 -2.13
CA SER A 833 17.17 -43.58 -1.70
C SER A 833 16.64 -42.57 -2.74
N LEU A 834 17.37 -42.33 -3.85
CA LEU A 834 16.99 -41.37 -4.89
C LEU A 834 16.01 -41.97 -5.92
N LYS A 835 14.70 -41.90 -5.63
CA LYS A 835 13.64 -42.16 -6.63
C LYS A 835 13.60 -41.06 -7.68
N LYS A 836 13.85 -41.44 -8.94
CA LYS A 836 13.58 -40.60 -10.11
C LYS A 836 12.08 -40.30 -10.24
N TYR A 837 11.73 -39.03 -10.40
CA TYR A 837 10.44 -38.62 -10.95
C TYR A 837 10.67 -37.97 -12.32
N SER A 838 10.05 -38.51 -13.36
CA SER A 838 9.99 -37.86 -14.67
C SER A 838 8.94 -36.76 -14.65
N THR A 839 9.28 -35.58 -15.15
CA THR A 839 8.32 -34.54 -15.51
C THR A 839 7.70 -34.87 -16.88
N PRO A 840 6.37 -34.78 -17.03
CA PRO A 840 5.71 -34.83 -18.32
C PRO A 840 5.57 -33.41 -18.89
N ASN A 841 6.56 -32.97 -19.66
CA ASN A 841 6.40 -32.12 -20.86
C ASN A 841 7.78 -31.71 -21.37
N GLY A 842 8.18 -32.26 -22.53
CA GLY A 842 9.39 -31.85 -23.22
C GLY A 842 9.15 -30.57 -24.02
N ALA A 843 9.97 -29.54 -23.77
CA ALA A 843 10.10 -28.37 -24.63
C ALA A 843 11.50 -27.77 -24.48
N ASP A 844 12.49 -28.35 -25.18
CA ASP A 844 13.74 -27.65 -25.45
C ASP A 844 13.48 -26.47 -26.39
N LYS A 845 13.90 -25.25 -26.02
CA LYS A 845 14.61 -24.32 -26.92
C LYS A 845 15.01 -22.99 -26.26
N TYR A 846 16.33 -22.74 -26.33
CA TYR A 846 17.08 -21.48 -26.15
C TYR A 846 17.12 -20.87 -24.74
#